data_AF-A0A8J5Y6C2-F1
#
_entry.id   AF-A0A8J5Y6C2-F1
#
_cell.length_a   1.000
_cell.length_b   1.000
_cell.length_c   1.000
_cell.angle_alpha   90.00
_cell.angle_beta   90.00
_cell.angle_gamma   90.00
#
_symmetry.space_group_name_H-M   'P 1'
#
loop_
_entity.id
_entity.type
_entity.pdbx_description
1 polymer ?
#
loop_
_entity_poly.entity_id
_entity_poly.type
_entity_poly.pdbx_seq_one_letter_code
_entity_poly.pdbx_strand_id
1 'polypeptide(L)'
;MSLLHFFQVSKKAFGFVSRRGSQPNSTLPEELCIRQFSLAEIKAATANFDEGFIIGISNFGSVYKGVIDDGTFTVAIRRMKFSLIAFRTEVVFLSQLNHLNVESLIGFCNEKGETILVYEYLSNGSLFDCLHGNGISCNPIAWEKRLQICIGAARGLHYLHTGVKYLVLHRNVTSNTILLDHELVPKLSGFFLSRLGPHSMSKASIKKESLDVMATFGYLDSENLSGKNDVYAFGVVLLEVICGKTPVFEANGQKRSLADWANWCFKSGTIYHNIDPYLKGRIAPECFNKYVEIAMSCISYSADERPSMGEVESTLQDALELQKKADSEMKCIIPHSEDFCLLVKERNMRLCSRICLSQLMYKNCLFVFIYLFRLPAGNPNLTELSEDLRIPSYDRDNTAWCSTRSNEHKVRQGRRSSTGLGQRAFSSVLLSCLIKNGAQQPPSINSQTQLGSYIKNAAAYRSFMDHPLKGALLARLYSTEPSLQRDDSDLKDGNGFKGHDMLAPFTAGWQTTDLHPLVIEKSEGSYVYDANGKKYLDSLAGLWCTALGGNEPRLVEAATAQLNKLPFYHSFWNRTTKPSLDLAKDLLETFTATKMAKVFFTNSGSEANDTQVKLVWYYNNALGRPNKKKFIARAKSLPALHQKFDLPAPFVLHTDCPHYWRYHLEGETEEEFSTRLANNLENLILKEGPETIAAFIAEPVMGAGGVIPPPATYFEKIQAVVKKYDILFIADEVICAFGRLGTMFGCDKYNIKPDLVSLAKALSSAYMPIGAVMVSPEVSEVIYSQSNKLGSFSHGFTYSGHPVSCAVAIEALKLYKERNIVEKVKSISPRFQDGLKSFSDSPIVGEIRGTGLILGTEFTDNKSPNDPFPPEWGKFFSLLTLFLLRLLSTYYFTRVGTYFGAQCEKHGLLVRVAGDNIMMSPPFIITPQEVDELISKYGKALKATEERVKELKSQQKKQ
;
A
#
# COMPACT_ATOMS: atom_id res chain seq x y z
N MET A 1 14.89 -14.86 32.72
CA MET A 1 14.74 -15.82 31.60
C MET A 1 13.36 -15.61 31.00
N SER A 2 13.06 -15.80 29.71
CA SER A 2 13.81 -15.58 28.45
C SER A 2 12.77 -15.59 27.31
N LEU A 3 12.88 -14.74 26.28
CA LEU A 3 11.83 -14.61 25.25
C LEU A 3 11.49 -15.92 24.51
N LEU A 4 12.40 -16.90 24.48
CA LEU A 4 12.14 -18.23 23.91
C LEU A 4 10.89 -18.91 24.51
N HIS A 5 10.60 -18.71 25.80
CA HIS A 5 9.45 -19.34 26.45
C HIS A 5 8.15 -18.77 25.88
N PHE A 6 8.07 -17.45 25.72
CA PHE A 6 6.94 -16.72 25.13
C PHE A 6 6.66 -17.18 23.69
N PHE A 7 7.72 -17.43 22.90
CA PHE A 7 7.60 -18.00 21.55
C PHE A 7 7.06 -19.44 21.51
N GLN A 8 7.23 -20.23 22.58
CA GLN A 8 6.63 -21.57 22.68
C GLN A 8 5.14 -21.51 23.02
N VAL A 9 4.71 -20.59 23.91
CA VAL A 9 3.28 -20.41 24.24
C VAL A 9 2.47 -20.10 22.98
N SER A 10 2.90 -19.11 22.18
CA SER A 10 2.21 -18.76 20.93
C SER A 10 2.11 -19.93 19.95
N LYS A 11 3.17 -20.75 19.80
CA LYS A 11 3.14 -21.91 18.90
C LYS A 11 2.26 -23.05 19.41
N LYS A 12 2.19 -23.28 20.73
CA LYS A 12 1.30 -24.29 21.33
C LYS A 12 -0.17 -23.88 21.23
N ALA A 13 -0.52 -22.64 21.60
CA ALA A 13 -1.88 -22.14 21.62
C ALA A 13 -2.55 -22.19 20.22
N PHE A 14 -1.88 -21.63 19.20
CA PHE A 14 -2.43 -21.62 17.84
C PHE A 14 -2.32 -22.96 17.09
N GLY A 15 -1.48 -23.90 17.57
CA GLY A 15 -1.41 -25.26 17.04
C GLY A 15 -2.69 -26.09 17.26
N PHE A 16 -3.51 -25.74 18.25
CA PHE A 16 -4.72 -26.49 18.62
C PHE A 16 -5.89 -26.33 17.64
N VAL A 17 -5.88 -25.31 16.77
CA VAL A 17 -6.99 -25.00 15.85
C VAL A 17 -6.82 -25.70 14.49
N SER A 18 -5.64 -26.28 14.19
CA SER A 18 -5.34 -26.90 12.89
C SER A 18 -4.64 -28.26 13.02
N ARG A 19 -5.40 -29.28 13.44
CA ARG A 19 -5.12 -30.72 13.22
C ARG A 19 -6.37 -31.57 13.47
N ARG A 20 -6.85 -32.28 12.45
CA ARG A 20 -7.79 -33.41 12.63
C ARG A 20 -6.99 -34.62 13.14
N GLY A 21 -7.54 -35.40 14.07
CA GLY A 21 -7.01 -36.72 14.44
C GLY A 21 -6.58 -36.96 15.89
N SER A 22 -7.07 -36.20 16.88
CA SER A 22 -7.01 -36.58 18.30
C SER A 22 -8.16 -35.91 19.08
N GLN A 23 -8.57 -36.48 20.21
CA GLN A 23 -9.60 -35.86 21.05
C GLN A 23 -9.05 -34.58 21.72
N PRO A 24 -9.85 -33.50 21.85
CA PRO A 24 -9.39 -32.26 22.45
C PRO A 24 -9.30 -32.39 23.98
N ASN A 25 -8.11 -32.18 24.54
CA ASN A 25 -7.96 -32.06 25.99
C ASN A 25 -8.81 -30.89 26.54
N SER A 26 -9.39 -31.11 27.71
CA SER A 26 -10.46 -30.28 28.30
C SER A 26 -9.97 -28.97 28.94
N THR A 27 -8.67 -28.84 29.20
CA THR A 27 -8.07 -27.65 29.82
C THR A 27 -7.87 -26.46 28.85
N LEU A 28 -7.93 -25.25 29.41
CA LEU A 28 -7.38 -24.03 28.82
C LEU A 28 -5.84 -24.03 28.98
N PRO A 29 -5.09 -23.19 28.25
CA PRO A 29 -3.66 -23.01 28.50
C PRO A 29 -3.42 -22.45 29.90
N GLU A 30 -2.62 -23.14 30.71
CA GLU A 30 -2.27 -22.77 32.10
C GLU A 30 -1.37 -21.51 32.18
N GLU A 31 -0.92 -21.01 31.03
CA GLU A 31 0.02 -19.89 30.85
C GLU A 31 -0.68 -18.54 30.55
N LEU A 32 -2.01 -18.45 30.71
CA LEU A 32 -2.79 -17.21 30.49
C LEU A 32 -2.79 -16.30 31.72
N CYS A 33 -2.20 -15.11 31.61
CA CYS A 33 -2.16 -14.08 32.67
C CYS A 33 -3.49 -13.31 32.84
N ILE A 34 -4.60 -14.02 33.05
CA ILE A 34 -5.93 -13.45 33.28
C ILE A 34 -6.54 -14.00 34.58
N ARG A 35 -7.33 -13.18 35.29
CA ARG A 35 -8.02 -13.58 36.52
C ARG A 35 -9.04 -14.68 36.23
N GLN A 36 -8.84 -15.85 36.82
CA GLN A 36 -9.88 -16.87 36.93
C GLN A 36 -10.72 -16.58 38.17
N PHE A 37 -12.03 -16.43 37.98
CA PHE A 37 -13.02 -16.30 39.05
C PHE A 37 -13.63 -17.67 39.39
N SER A 38 -13.96 -17.89 40.66
CA SER A 38 -14.79 -19.02 41.09
C SER A 38 -16.27 -18.77 40.80
N LEU A 39 -17.07 -19.84 40.68
CA LEU A 39 -18.52 -19.72 40.52
C LEU A 39 -19.20 -19.16 41.79
N ALA A 40 -18.52 -19.21 42.95
CA ALA A 40 -18.98 -18.59 44.18
C ALA A 40 -18.89 -17.04 44.11
N GLU A 41 -17.75 -16.50 43.70
CA GLU A 41 -17.58 -15.05 43.47
C GLU A 41 -18.57 -14.53 42.43
N ILE A 42 -18.72 -15.23 41.30
CA ILE A 42 -19.66 -14.82 40.24
C ILE A 42 -21.11 -14.83 40.75
N LYS A 43 -21.50 -15.81 41.57
CA LYS A 43 -22.84 -15.84 42.19
C LYS A 43 -23.02 -14.71 43.20
N ALA A 44 -22.02 -14.37 44.01
CA ALA A 44 -22.09 -13.21 44.90
C ALA A 44 -22.25 -11.91 44.09
N ALA A 45 -21.44 -11.72 43.05
CA ALA A 45 -21.43 -10.54 42.19
C ALA A 45 -22.72 -10.32 41.37
N THR A 46 -23.56 -11.35 41.20
CA THR A 46 -24.79 -11.33 40.37
C THR A 46 -26.08 -11.63 41.15
N ALA A 47 -26.02 -11.64 42.50
CA ALA A 47 -27.12 -12.11 43.36
C ALA A 47 -27.68 -13.49 42.94
N ASN A 48 -26.78 -14.42 42.62
CA ASN A 48 -27.06 -15.76 42.09
C ASN A 48 -27.79 -15.74 40.72
N PHE A 49 -27.37 -14.84 39.83
CA PHE A 49 -27.94 -14.63 38.49
C PHE A 49 -29.40 -14.15 38.50
N ASP A 50 -29.74 -13.21 39.39
CA ASP A 50 -31.07 -12.59 39.47
C ASP A 50 -31.43 -11.92 38.12
N GLU A 51 -32.68 -12.10 37.69
CA GLU A 51 -33.19 -11.55 36.43
C GLU A 51 -33.23 -10.01 36.45
N GLY A 52 -33.37 -9.39 37.63
CA GLY A 52 -33.32 -7.95 37.83
C GLY A 52 -31.95 -7.31 37.55
N PHE A 53 -30.88 -8.10 37.43
CA PHE A 53 -29.55 -7.63 37.03
C PHE A 53 -29.22 -7.89 35.55
N ILE A 54 -30.15 -8.44 34.75
CA ILE A 54 -29.90 -8.68 33.32
C ILE A 54 -29.85 -7.35 32.56
N ILE A 55 -28.72 -7.11 31.86
CA ILE A 55 -28.50 -5.97 30.96
C ILE A 55 -28.49 -6.35 29.48
N GLY A 56 -28.60 -7.64 29.16
CA GLY A 56 -28.74 -8.11 27.78
C GLY A 56 -29.02 -9.61 27.68
N ILE A 57 -29.80 -10.02 26.68
CA ILE A 57 -30.08 -11.43 26.38
C ILE A 57 -29.80 -11.69 24.90
N SER A 58 -29.10 -12.77 24.62
CA SER A 58 -28.78 -13.21 23.25
C SER A 58 -28.88 -14.73 23.11
N ASN A 59 -28.83 -15.22 21.87
CA ASN A 59 -28.72 -16.66 21.59
C ASN A 59 -27.47 -17.30 22.23
N PHE A 60 -26.42 -16.51 22.49
CA PHE A 60 -25.15 -16.96 23.05
C PHE A 60 -25.08 -16.88 24.59
N GLY A 61 -26.07 -16.29 25.27
CA GLY A 61 -26.01 -16.11 26.72
C GLY A 61 -26.84 -14.95 27.25
N SER A 62 -26.87 -14.84 28.58
CA SER A 62 -27.42 -13.69 29.30
C SER A 62 -26.25 -12.88 29.90
N VAL A 63 -26.30 -11.55 29.78
CA VAL A 63 -25.34 -10.62 30.38
C VAL A 63 -25.97 -9.99 31.61
N TYR A 64 -25.28 -10.10 32.74
CA TYR A 64 -25.68 -9.53 34.02
C TYR A 64 -24.77 -8.35 34.36
N LYS A 65 -25.32 -7.28 34.91
CA LYS A 65 -24.54 -6.29 35.65
C LYS A 65 -24.16 -6.91 37.00
N GLY A 66 -22.89 -6.86 37.35
CA GLY A 66 -22.41 -7.32 38.65
C GLY A 66 -21.41 -6.37 39.26
N VAL A 67 -21.02 -6.66 40.51
CA VAL A 67 -19.98 -5.91 41.22
C VAL A 67 -19.01 -6.89 41.86
N ILE A 68 -17.71 -6.68 41.66
CA ILE A 68 -16.62 -7.51 42.19
C ILE A 68 -15.74 -6.71 43.15
N ASP A 69 -14.87 -7.43 43.87
CA ASP A 69 -13.90 -6.91 44.83
C ASP A 69 -14.57 -6.01 45.88
N ASP A 70 -15.43 -6.66 46.69
CA ASP A 70 -16.18 -6.11 47.83
C ASP A 70 -17.00 -4.85 47.55
N GLY A 71 -17.42 -4.67 46.29
CA GLY A 71 -18.24 -3.54 45.85
C GLY A 71 -17.48 -2.50 45.01
N THR A 72 -16.17 -2.68 44.80
CA THR A 72 -15.30 -1.64 44.20
C THR A 72 -15.51 -1.48 42.70
N PHE A 73 -15.68 -2.58 41.93
CA PHE A 73 -15.71 -2.52 40.47
C PHE A 73 -17.02 -3.08 39.90
N THR A 74 -17.76 -2.23 39.18
CA THR A 74 -18.93 -2.65 38.38
C THR A 74 -18.47 -3.31 37.08
N VAL A 75 -19.02 -4.48 36.78
CA VAL A 75 -18.60 -5.34 35.66
C VAL A 75 -19.78 -5.90 34.87
N ALA A 76 -19.55 -6.25 33.60
CA ALA A 76 -20.50 -6.99 32.79
C ALA A 76 -20.13 -8.49 32.80
N ILE A 77 -21.07 -9.34 33.22
CA ILE A 77 -20.86 -10.78 33.43
C ILE A 77 -21.71 -11.56 32.43
N ARG A 78 -21.09 -12.07 31.37
CA ARG A 78 -21.74 -12.83 30.29
C ARG A 78 -21.72 -14.32 30.62
N ARG A 79 -22.85 -14.89 31.02
CA ARG A 79 -23.05 -16.33 31.23
C ARG A 79 -23.42 -16.99 29.91
N MET A 80 -22.47 -17.71 29.32
CA MET A 80 -22.57 -18.25 27.96
C MET A 80 -23.50 -19.48 27.91
N LYS A 81 -24.29 -19.58 26.83
CA LYS A 81 -25.14 -20.73 26.50
C LYS A 81 -24.54 -21.45 25.29
N PHE A 82 -24.27 -22.75 25.44
CA PHE A 82 -23.95 -23.71 24.36
C PHE A 82 -22.85 -23.34 23.34
N SER A 83 -21.61 -23.03 23.76
CA SER A 83 -20.42 -23.39 22.97
C SER A 83 -19.10 -23.19 23.73
N LEU A 84 -18.42 -24.30 24.07
CA LEU A 84 -17.05 -24.25 24.61
C LEU A 84 -16.04 -23.66 23.60
N ILE A 85 -16.32 -23.75 22.30
CA ILE A 85 -15.45 -23.23 21.24
C ILE A 85 -15.55 -21.71 21.18
N ALA A 86 -16.78 -21.16 21.25
CA ALA A 86 -17.03 -19.71 21.29
C ALA A 86 -16.36 -19.06 22.50
N PHE A 87 -16.58 -19.63 23.69
CA PHE A 87 -15.95 -19.20 24.94
C PHE A 87 -14.42 -19.23 24.87
N ARG A 88 -13.82 -20.36 24.44
CA ARG A 88 -12.35 -20.46 24.26
C ARG A 88 -11.81 -19.45 23.25
N THR A 89 -12.54 -19.18 22.17
CA THR A 89 -12.15 -18.21 21.12
C THR A 89 -12.11 -16.79 21.68
N GLU A 90 -13.16 -16.37 22.40
CA GLU A 90 -13.28 -15.03 22.96
C GLU A 90 -12.22 -14.75 24.04
N VAL A 91 -11.94 -15.72 24.94
CA VAL A 91 -10.83 -15.62 25.92
C VAL A 91 -9.48 -15.50 25.22
N VAL A 92 -9.18 -16.36 24.24
CA VAL A 92 -7.87 -16.40 23.58
C VAL A 92 -7.61 -15.12 22.79
N PHE A 93 -8.61 -14.54 22.12
CA PHE A 93 -8.42 -13.25 21.44
C PHE A 93 -8.27 -12.09 22.43
N LEU A 94 -9.22 -11.88 23.35
CA LEU A 94 -9.17 -10.71 24.24
C LEU A 94 -7.98 -10.73 25.19
N SER A 95 -7.42 -11.91 25.53
CA SER A 95 -6.15 -12.01 26.28
C SER A 95 -4.89 -11.51 25.55
N GLN A 96 -4.99 -11.22 24.25
CA GLN A 96 -3.88 -10.78 23.40
C GLN A 96 -4.14 -9.43 22.72
N LEU A 97 -5.29 -8.79 22.99
CA LEU A 97 -5.72 -7.53 22.40
C LEU A 97 -5.76 -6.45 23.48
N ASN A 98 -5.10 -5.32 23.25
CA ASN A 98 -5.13 -4.16 24.13
C ASN A 98 -5.15 -2.89 23.28
N HIS A 99 -6.32 -2.26 23.19
CA HIS A 99 -6.55 -1.06 22.40
C HIS A 99 -7.77 -0.29 22.94
N LEU A 100 -7.74 1.05 22.88
CA LEU A 100 -8.78 1.92 23.45
C LEU A 100 -10.20 1.58 22.95
N ASN A 101 -10.31 1.15 21.68
CA ASN A 101 -11.58 0.83 21.03
C ASN A 101 -11.89 -0.69 20.96
N VAL A 102 -11.38 -1.48 21.91
CA VAL A 102 -11.68 -2.92 22.08
C VAL A 102 -12.15 -3.17 23.51
N GLU A 103 -13.16 -4.02 23.69
CA GLU A 103 -13.74 -4.42 24.99
C GLU A 103 -12.70 -5.16 25.87
N SER A 104 -12.45 -4.67 27.08
CA SER A 104 -11.48 -5.27 28.02
C SER A 104 -12.06 -6.46 28.78
N LEU A 105 -11.40 -7.63 28.65
CA LEU A 105 -11.73 -8.84 29.42
C LEU A 105 -10.96 -8.84 30.75
N ILE A 106 -11.69 -8.68 31.86
CA ILE A 106 -11.14 -8.69 33.23
C ILE A 106 -10.84 -10.12 33.68
N GLY A 107 -11.70 -11.09 33.31
CA GLY A 107 -11.51 -12.49 33.70
C GLY A 107 -12.56 -13.45 33.18
N PHE A 108 -12.45 -14.71 33.61
CA PHE A 108 -13.39 -15.77 33.25
C PHE A 108 -13.63 -16.74 34.40
N CYS A 109 -14.76 -17.45 34.36
CA CYS A 109 -15.05 -18.62 35.19
C CYS A 109 -15.35 -19.82 34.28
N ASN A 110 -14.82 -20.99 34.65
CA ASN A 110 -15.02 -22.26 33.95
C ASN A 110 -15.12 -23.40 34.99
N GLU A 111 -16.19 -23.38 35.78
CA GLU A 111 -16.41 -24.31 36.90
C GLU A 111 -17.74 -25.05 36.76
N LYS A 112 -17.78 -26.34 37.10
CA LYS A 112 -19.01 -27.14 37.23
C LYS A 112 -19.91 -27.16 35.98
N GLY A 113 -19.35 -26.84 34.81
CA GLY A 113 -20.05 -26.74 33.52
C GLY A 113 -20.50 -25.32 33.13
N GLU A 114 -20.31 -24.33 34.00
CA GLU A 114 -20.61 -22.92 33.73
C GLU A 114 -19.41 -22.22 33.07
N THR A 115 -19.59 -21.73 31.84
CA THR A 115 -18.62 -20.87 31.14
C THR A 115 -19.09 -19.42 31.18
N ILE A 116 -18.32 -18.55 31.82
CA ILE A 116 -18.71 -17.16 32.12
C ILE A 116 -17.53 -16.22 31.86
N LEU A 117 -17.80 -15.08 31.21
CA LEU A 117 -16.82 -14.04 30.91
C LEU A 117 -17.14 -12.77 31.70
N VAL A 118 -16.11 -12.09 32.21
CA VAL A 118 -16.21 -10.88 33.03
C VAL A 118 -15.47 -9.75 32.33
N TYR A 119 -16.20 -8.69 31.97
CA TYR A 119 -15.72 -7.54 31.23
C TYR A 119 -15.91 -6.25 32.04
N GLU A 120 -15.27 -5.18 31.58
CA GLU A 120 -15.65 -3.82 31.99
C GLU A 120 -17.14 -3.52 31.73
N TYR A 121 -17.76 -2.70 32.57
CA TYR A 121 -19.17 -2.30 32.41
C TYR A 121 -19.29 -1.04 31.55
N LEU A 122 -19.82 -1.18 30.33
CA LEU A 122 -20.01 -0.09 29.37
C LEU A 122 -21.41 0.51 29.52
N SER A 123 -21.49 1.69 30.15
CA SER A 123 -22.71 2.21 30.75
C SER A 123 -23.79 2.70 29.78
N ASN A 124 -23.42 3.02 28.53
CA ASN A 124 -24.36 3.53 27.53
C ASN A 124 -24.94 2.42 26.61
N GLY A 125 -24.59 1.15 26.83
CA GLY A 125 -25.14 0.02 26.08
C GLY A 125 -24.53 -0.12 24.68
N SER A 126 -25.31 -0.59 23.70
CA SER A 126 -24.85 -0.72 22.32
C SER A 126 -25.21 0.50 21.47
N LEU A 127 -24.45 0.72 20.39
CA LEU A 127 -24.77 1.74 19.38
C LEU A 127 -26.16 1.52 18.76
N PHE A 128 -26.62 0.27 18.64
CA PHE A 128 -27.98 -0.06 18.19
C PHE A 128 -29.04 0.54 19.14
N ASP A 129 -28.88 0.36 20.45
CA ASP A 129 -29.84 0.86 21.45
C ASP A 129 -29.92 2.40 21.46
N CYS A 130 -28.78 3.06 21.25
CA CYS A 130 -28.68 4.51 21.15
C CYS A 130 -29.22 5.11 19.83
N LEU A 131 -29.30 4.32 18.75
CA LEU A 131 -29.87 4.75 17.47
C LEU A 131 -31.37 4.49 17.38
N HIS A 132 -31.84 3.35 17.88
CA HIS A 132 -33.23 2.89 17.69
C HIS A 132 -34.12 2.99 18.94
N GLY A 133 -33.59 3.47 20.07
CA GLY A 133 -34.40 3.95 21.21
C GLY A 133 -34.75 2.93 22.29
N ASN A 134 -34.00 1.83 22.40
CA ASN A 134 -34.19 0.82 23.47
C ASN A 134 -33.36 1.10 24.75
N GLY A 135 -32.47 2.10 24.72
CA GLY A 135 -31.54 2.41 25.82
C GLY A 135 -32.10 3.33 26.91
N ILE A 136 -31.38 3.40 28.04
CA ILE A 136 -31.73 4.15 29.26
C ILE A 136 -31.68 5.69 29.07
N SER A 137 -31.11 6.18 27.96
CA SER A 137 -31.00 7.61 27.62
C SER A 137 -31.72 7.93 26.31
N CYS A 138 -32.89 8.56 26.39
CA CYS A 138 -33.76 8.84 25.23
C CYS A 138 -33.34 10.06 24.38
N ASN A 139 -32.11 10.55 24.51
CA ASN A 139 -31.63 11.75 23.79
C ASN A 139 -30.89 11.37 22.48
N PRO A 140 -31.36 11.82 21.29
CA PRO A 140 -30.73 11.45 20.02
C PRO A 140 -29.29 12.00 19.90
N ILE A 141 -28.34 11.11 19.62
CA ILE A 141 -26.91 11.46 19.49
C ILE A 141 -26.71 12.46 18.35
N ALA A 142 -26.03 13.58 18.65
CA ALA A 142 -25.66 14.62 17.69
C ALA A 142 -24.67 14.11 16.62
N TRP A 143 -24.70 14.73 15.43
CA TRP A 143 -23.91 14.27 14.28
C TRP A 143 -22.42 14.11 14.58
N GLU A 144 -21.78 15.12 15.19
CA GLU A 144 -20.36 15.06 15.54
C GLU A 144 -20.03 13.85 16.42
N LYS A 145 -20.90 13.52 17.39
CA LYS A 145 -20.72 12.36 18.26
C LYS A 145 -20.96 11.04 17.55
N ARG A 146 -21.95 10.95 16.65
CA ARG A 146 -22.12 9.78 15.76
C ARG A 146 -20.87 9.54 14.90
N LEU A 147 -20.27 10.61 14.38
CA LEU A 147 -19.07 10.54 13.55
C LEU A 147 -17.82 10.15 14.37
N GLN A 148 -17.65 10.69 15.58
CA GLN A 148 -16.61 10.26 16.52
C GLN A 148 -16.73 8.77 16.88
N ILE A 149 -17.95 8.25 17.08
CA ILE A 149 -18.23 6.82 17.29
C ILE A 149 -17.81 5.99 16.06
N CYS A 150 -18.11 6.46 14.84
CA CYS A 150 -17.67 5.77 13.62
C CYS A 150 -16.15 5.73 13.51
N ILE A 151 -15.45 6.83 13.78
CA ILE A 151 -13.98 6.91 13.74
C ILE A 151 -13.34 5.95 14.75
N GLY A 152 -13.82 5.94 16.01
CA GLY A 152 -13.27 5.04 17.03
C GLY A 152 -13.51 3.56 16.73
N ALA A 153 -14.69 3.20 16.20
CA ALA A 153 -14.98 1.83 15.77
C ALA A 153 -14.12 1.43 14.54
N ALA A 154 -13.93 2.34 13.59
CA ALA A 154 -13.04 2.11 12.44
C ALA A 154 -11.59 1.89 12.88
N ARG A 155 -11.08 2.70 13.82
CA ARG A 155 -9.75 2.54 14.44
C ARG A 155 -9.59 1.21 15.16
N GLY A 156 -10.63 0.76 15.87
CA GLY A 156 -10.66 -0.57 16.49
C GLY A 156 -10.48 -1.70 15.47
N LEU A 157 -11.21 -1.65 14.35
CA LEU A 157 -11.10 -2.66 13.29
C LEU A 157 -9.77 -2.56 12.54
N HIS A 158 -9.27 -1.34 12.32
CA HIS A 158 -7.95 -1.08 11.76
C HIS A 158 -6.84 -1.72 12.62
N TYR A 159 -6.88 -1.55 13.94
CA TYR A 159 -5.98 -2.23 14.89
C TYR A 159 -6.04 -3.76 14.77
N LEU A 160 -7.22 -4.36 14.61
CA LEU A 160 -7.37 -5.81 14.39
C LEU A 160 -6.82 -6.28 13.04
N HIS A 161 -6.86 -5.43 12.01
CA HIS A 161 -6.43 -5.76 10.65
C HIS A 161 -4.94 -5.55 10.42
N THR A 162 -4.31 -4.53 11.03
CA THR A 162 -2.90 -4.14 10.78
C THR A 162 -2.05 -4.02 12.05
N GLY A 163 -2.63 -3.63 13.18
CA GLY A 163 -1.91 -3.31 14.43
C GLY A 163 -1.45 -4.51 15.25
N VAL A 164 -1.87 -5.73 14.88
CA VAL A 164 -1.56 -6.98 15.57
C VAL A 164 -0.73 -7.92 14.71
N LYS A 165 0.13 -8.73 15.36
CA LYS A 165 1.12 -9.63 14.73
C LYS A 165 0.55 -10.61 13.70
N TYR A 166 -0.75 -10.90 13.77
CA TYR A 166 -1.49 -11.71 12.82
C TYR A 166 -2.85 -11.05 12.59
N LEU A 167 -3.25 -10.87 11.32
CA LEU A 167 -4.57 -10.36 10.92
C LEU A 167 -5.70 -11.05 11.69
N VAL A 168 -6.46 -10.30 12.48
CA VAL A 168 -7.66 -10.78 13.18
C VAL A 168 -8.90 -10.36 12.40
N LEU A 169 -9.63 -11.35 11.89
CA LEU A 169 -10.94 -11.16 11.27
C LEU A 169 -11.99 -11.14 12.39
N HIS A 170 -12.72 -10.03 12.56
CA HIS A 170 -13.70 -9.88 13.63
C HIS A 170 -14.92 -10.78 13.41
N ARG A 171 -15.46 -10.77 12.18
CA ARG A 171 -16.57 -11.58 11.66
C ARG A 171 -17.93 -11.37 12.33
N ASN A 172 -18.03 -10.40 13.24
CA ASN A 172 -19.23 -10.07 14.01
C ASN A 172 -19.40 -8.55 14.18
N VAL A 173 -19.10 -7.77 13.13
CA VAL A 173 -19.21 -6.30 13.16
C VAL A 173 -20.68 -5.89 12.96
N THR A 174 -21.29 -5.28 13.98
CA THR A 174 -22.68 -4.78 13.95
C THR A 174 -22.81 -3.58 14.89
N SER A 175 -23.91 -2.83 14.80
CA SER A 175 -24.25 -1.79 15.78
C SER A 175 -24.55 -2.36 17.18
N ASN A 176 -24.91 -3.64 17.30
CA ASN A 176 -25.13 -4.32 18.57
C ASN A 176 -23.81 -4.73 19.25
N THR A 177 -22.72 -4.86 18.48
CA THR A 177 -21.40 -5.28 18.96
C THR A 177 -20.38 -4.14 19.07
N ILE A 178 -20.80 -2.92 18.73
CA ILE A 178 -20.12 -1.67 19.11
C ILE A 178 -20.79 -1.17 20.39
N LEU A 179 -20.11 -1.36 21.52
CA LEU A 179 -20.58 -0.92 22.83
C LEU A 179 -20.01 0.46 23.17
N LEU A 180 -20.75 1.25 23.95
CA LEU A 180 -20.41 2.63 24.28
C LEU A 180 -20.15 2.79 25.78
N ASP A 181 -18.99 3.35 26.12
CA ASP A 181 -18.66 3.73 27.48
C ASP A 181 -19.38 5.04 27.91
N HIS A 182 -19.10 5.52 29.12
CA HIS A 182 -19.71 6.72 29.68
C HIS A 182 -19.50 8.02 28.89
N GLU A 183 -18.42 8.15 28.11
CA GLU A 183 -18.12 9.32 27.27
C GLU A 183 -18.59 9.16 25.80
N LEU A 184 -19.29 8.04 25.53
CA LEU A 184 -19.64 7.53 24.20
C LEU A 184 -18.42 7.15 23.35
N VAL A 185 -17.32 6.71 23.99
CA VAL A 185 -16.18 6.09 23.28
C VAL A 185 -16.59 4.67 22.87
N PRO A 186 -16.44 4.30 21.59
CA PRO A 186 -16.83 2.98 21.09
C PRO A 186 -15.79 1.92 21.42
N LYS A 187 -16.26 0.73 21.81
CA LYS A 187 -15.45 -0.48 21.98
C LYS A 187 -16.07 -1.64 21.21
N LEU A 188 -15.24 -2.32 20.42
CA LEU A 188 -15.63 -3.55 19.72
C LEU A 188 -15.73 -4.70 20.71
N SER A 189 -16.81 -5.48 20.59
CA SER A 189 -17.15 -6.62 21.46
C SER A 189 -17.58 -7.83 20.63
N GLY A 190 -17.67 -9.01 21.28
CA GLY A 190 -18.26 -10.19 20.65
C GLY A 190 -17.31 -10.97 19.74
N PHE A 191 -16.06 -11.16 20.19
CA PHE A 191 -14.98 -11.84 19.46
C PHE A 191 -15.17 -13.38 19.35
N PHE A 192 -16.31 -13.92 19.80
CA PHE A 192 -16.60 -15.35 19.79
C PHE A 192 -16.69 -15.99 18.39
N LEU A 193 -16.83 -15.20 17.31
CA LEU A 193 -16.75 -15.67 15.92
C LEU A 193 -15.40 -15.36 15.25
N SER A 194 -14.49 -14.66 15.91
CA SER A 194 -13.26 -14.13 15.30
C SER A 194 -12.27 -15.24 14.95
N ARG A 195 -11.43 -14.99 13.94
CA ARG A 195 -10.42 -15.94 13.44
C ARG A 195 -9.18 -15.21 12.97
N LEU A 196 -8.03 -15.88 13.00
CA LEU A 196 -6.86 -15.42 12.27
C LEU A 196 -7.11 -15.54 10.77
N GLY A 197 -6.82 -14.46 10.03
CA GLY A 197 -6.75 -14.48 8.57
C GLY A 197 -5.51 -15.24 8.08
N PRO A 198 -5.47 -15.62 6.79
CA PRO A 198 -4.29 -16.26 6.22
C PRO A 198 -3.09 -15.30 6.27
N HIS A 199 -1.93 -15.85 6.70
CA HIS A 199 -0.64 -15.20 6.45
C HIS A 199 -0.41 -15.08 4.93
N SER A 200 0.40 -14.10 4.51
CA SER A 200 0.55 -13.74 3.10
C SER A 200 0.96 -14.91 2.20
N MET A 201 0.42 -14.92 0.98
CA MET A 201 0.78 -15.82 -0.12
C MET A 201 0.67 -17.33 0.14
N SER A 202 -0.52 -17.80 0.52
CA SER A 202 -0.97 -19.11 0.04
C SER A 202 -2.43 -19.06 -0.43
N LYS A 203 -2.68 -19.43 -1.69
CA LYS A 203 -4.04 -19.74 -2.20
C LYS A 203 -4.46 -21.15 -1.72
N ALA A 204 -4.35 -21.40 -0.42
CA ALA A 204 -4.93 -22.57 0.20
C ALA A 204 -6.45 -22.40 0.23
N SER A 205 -7.15 -23.00 -0.73
CA SER A 205 -8.60 -22.92 -0.85
C SER A 205 -9.27 -23.51 0.39
N ILE A 206 -9.69 -22.63 1.31
CA ILE A 206 -10.49 -22.99 2.48
C ILE A 206 -11.76 -23.65 1.97
N LYS A 207 -11.88 -24.98 2.14
CA LYS A 207 -13.07 -25.72 1.72
C LYS A 207 -14.30 -25.10 2.37
N LYS A 208 -15.37 -24.97 1.57
CA LYS A 208 -16.68 -24.43 1.98
C LYS A 208 -17.42 -25.44 2.88
N GLU A 209 -16.79 -25.82 4.00
CA GLU A 209 -17.40 -26.67 5.01
C GLU A 209 -18.50 -25.88 5.72
N SER A 210 -19.75 -26.33 5.50
CA SER A 210 -20.97 -26.01 6.24
C SER A 210 -21.02 -24.65 6.94
N LEU A 211 -21.70 -23.70 6.27
CA LEU A 211 -22.12 -22.43 6.84
C LEU A 211 -23.12 -22.64 7.99
N ASP A 212 -22.64 -22.85 9.22
CA ASP A 212 -23.48 -22.70 10.41
C ASP A 212 -23.88 -21.23 10.54
N VAL A 213 -25.17 -20.98 10.33
CA VAL A 213 -25.75 -19.64 10.14
C VAL A 213 -25.80 -18.90 11.48
N MET A 214 -24.76 -18.11 11.78
CA MET A 214 -24.67 -17.29 12.99
C MET A 214 -24.19 -15.85 12.78
N ALA A 215 -24.01 -15.40 11.52
CA ALA A 215 -23.82 -13.99 11.22
C ALA A 215 -25.18 -13.30 11.00
N THR A 216 -25.35 -12.10 11.55
CA THR A 216 -26.64 -11.39 11.57
C THR A 216 -27.13 -11.06 10.16
N PHE A 217 -28.35 -11.49 9.85
CA PHE A 217 -29.02 -11.26 8.57
C PHE A 217 -29.08 -9.74 8.28
N GLY A 218 -28.47 -9.29 7.18
CA GLY A 218 -28.31 -7.87 6.82
C GLY A 218 -26.87 -7.35 6.82
N TYR A 219 -25.95 -7.98 7.56
CA TYR A 219 -24.50 -7.66 7.53
C TYR A 219 -23.65 -8.67 6.75
N LEU A 220 -24.32 -9.58 6.02
CA LEU A 220 -23.70 -10.73 5.35
C LEU A 220 -23.33 -10.42 3.90
N ASP A 221 -22.03 -10.45 3.62
CA ASP A 221 -21.50 -10.59 2.27
C ASP A 221 -21.65 -12.04 1.78
N SER A 222 -21.84 -12.22 0.47
CA SER A 222 -22.10 -13.52 -0.16
C SER A 222 -20.84 -14.26 -0.62
N GLU A 223 -19.70 -13.57 -0.78
CA GLU A 223 -18.47 -14.14 -1.32
C GLU A 223 -17.27 -14.14 -0.35
N ASN A 224 -16.66 -15.32 -0.22
CA ASN A 224 -15.35 -15.56 0.41
C ASN A 224 -15.16 -15.11 1.88
N LEU A 225 -14.00 -15.45 2.45
CA LEU A 225 -13.65 -15.20 3.86
C LEU A 225 -12.37 -14.36 3.92
N SER A 226 -12.51 -13.04 4.08
CA SER A 226 -11.40 -12.08 4.12
C SER A 226 -11.66 -10.91 5.08
N GLY A 227 -10.69 -10.00 5.24
CA GLY A 227 -10.91 -8.74 5.99
C GLY A 227 -11.95 -7.82 5.34
N LYS A 228 -12.21 -7.97 4.03
CA LYS A 228 -13.20 -7.18 3.29
C LYS A 228 -14.65 -7.47 3.72
N ASN A 229 -14.89 -8.57 4.45
CA ASN A 229 -16.18 -8.90 5.04
C ASN A 229 -16.47 -8.03 6.29
N ASP A 230 -15.44 -7.76 7.12
CA ASP A 230 -15.56 -6.82 8.24
C ASP A 230 -15.79 -5.38 7.72
N VAL A 231 -15.12 -5.01 6.61
CA VAL A 231 -15.32 -3.71 5.92
C VAL A 231 -16.76 -3.57 5.41
N TYR A 232 -17.31 -4.61 4.77
CA TYR A 232 -18.71 -4.61 4.31
C TYR A 232 -19.70 -4.42 5.46
N ALA A 233 -19.54 -5.22 6.52
CA ALA A 233 -20.40 -5.14 7.69
C ALA A 233 -20.28 -3.78 8.40
N PHE A 234 -19.08 -3.19 8.46
CA PHE A 234 -18.88 -1.83 8.95
C PHE A 234 -19.55 -0.77 8.05
N GLY A 235 -19.52 -0.94 6.73
CA GLY A 235 -20.27 -0.09 5.79
C GLY A 235 -21.78 -0.07 6.05
N VAL A 236 -22.37 -1.22 6.42
CA VAL A 236 -23.77 -1.29 6.86
C VAL A 236 -24.00 -0.53 8.17
N VAL A 237 -23.05 -0.58 9.13
CA VAL A 237 -23.11 0.25 10.35
C VAL A 237 -23.07 1.75 10.01
N LEU A 238 -22.21 2.20 9.09
CA LEU A 238 -22.16 3.60 8.66
C LEU A 238 -23.50 4.06 8.07
N LEU A 239 -24.13 3.21 7.25
CA LEU A 239 -25.47 3.49 6.69
C LEU A 239 -26.56 3.52 7.76
N GLU A 240 -26.51 2.62 8.75
CA GLU A 240 -27.42 2.59 9.90
C GLU A 240 -27.32 3.87 10.75
N VAL A 241 -26.09 4.32 11.02
CA VAL A 241 -25.79 5.54 11.80
C VAL A 241 -26.34 6.82 11.16
N ILE A 242 -26.25 6.94 9.82
CA ILE A 242 -26.74 8.13 9.10
C ILE A 242 -28.22 8.04 8.72
N CYS A 243 -28.75 6.86 8.41
CA CYS A 243 -30.15 6.69 8.06
C CYS A 243 -31.11 6.59 9.25
N GLY A 244 -30.64 6.20 10.44
CA GLY A 244 -31.52 5.94 11.58
C GLY A 244 -32.49 4.80 11.30
N LYS A 245 -32.01 3.75 10.62
CA LYS A 245 -32.79 2.60 10.17
C LYS A 245 -32.07 1.30 10.48
N THR A 246 -32.83 0.28 10.86
CA THR A 246 -32.29 -1.05 11.15
C THR A 246 -31.69 -1.70 9.88
N PRO A 247 -30.65 -2.55 10.02
CA PRO A 247 -29.94 -3.19 8.89
C PRO A 247 -30.83 -4.03 7.97
N VAL A 248 -31.90 -4.58 8.54
CA VAL A 248 -33.06 -5.10 7.83
C VAL A 248 -34.28 -4.34 8.32
N PHE A 249 -35.09 -3.82 7.40
CA PHE A 249 -36.35 -3.14 7.72
C PHE A 249 -37.47 -3.62 6.80
N GLU A 250 -38.72 -3.48 7.21
CA GLU A 250 -39.87 -3.82 6.39
C GLU A 250 -40.36 -2.60 5.60
N ALA A 251 -40.57 -2.79 4.30
CA ALA A 251 -41.17 -1.80 3.41
C ALA A 251 -42.15 -2.50 2.47
N ASN A 252 -43.38 -2.01 2.40
CA ASN A 252 -44.47 -2.56 1.58
C ASN A 252 -44.71 -4.07 1.84
N GLY A 253 -44.60 -4.51 3.10
CA GLY A 253 -44.77 -5.92 3.50
C GLY A 253 -43.60 -6.85 3.15
N GLN A 254 -42.47 -6.31 2.68
CA GLN A 254 -41.26 -7.08 2.37
C GLN A 254 -40.07 -6.62 3.23
N LYS A 255 -39.30 -7.58 3.76
CA LYS A 255 -38.02 -7.31 4.41
C LYS A 255 -36.99 -6.92 3.36
N ARG A 256 -36.27 -5.82 3.58
CA ARG A 256 -35.22 -5.29 2.69
C ARG A 256 -33.93 -5.06 3.45
N SER A 257 -32.80 -5.30 2.78
CA SER A 257 -31.47 -4.93 3.26
C SER A 257 -31.29 -3.42 3.20
N LEU A 258 -30.70 -2.84 4.24
CA LEU A 258 -30.29 -1.44 4.27
C LEU A 258 -29.24 -1.14 3.20
N ALA A 259 -28.34 -2.07 2.91
CA ALA A 259 -27.28 -1.92 1.90
C ALA A 259 -27.82 -1.83 0.46
N ASP A 260 -28.78 -2.69 0.11
CA ASP A 260 -29.40 -2.70 -1.22
C ASP A 260 -30.27 -1.44 -1.42
N TRP A 261 -31.01 -1.03 -0.40
CA TRP A 261 -31.84 0.18 -0.44
C TRP A 261 -30.99 1.46 -0.44
N ALA A 262 -29.89 1.52 0.30
CA ALA A 262 -28.94 2.63 0.23
C ALA A 262 -28.29 2.73 -1.15
N ASN A 263 -27.91 1.61 -1.77
CA ASN A 263 -27.45 1.55 -3.16
C ASN A 263 -28.47 2.16 -4.14
N TRP A 264 -29.76 1.85 -3.97
CA TRP A 264 -30.83 2.43 -4.79
C TRP A 264 -31.02 3.93 -4.51
N CYS A 265 -31.00 4.36 -3.25
CA CYS A 265 -31.09 5.79 -2.87
C CYS A 265 -29.89 6.61 -3.34
N PHE A 266 -28.68 6.04 -3.34
CA PHE A 266 -27.47 6.68 -3.86
C PHE A 266 -27.52 6.83 -5.39
N LYS A 267 -27.83 5.75 -6.12
CA LYS A 267 -27.94 5.76 -7.59
C LYS A 267 -29.07 6.65 -8.12
N SER A 268 -30.09 6.95 -7.30
CA SER A 268 -31.18 7.89 -7.62
C SER A 268 -30.95 9.32 -7.11
N GLY A 269 -29.83 9.59 -6.41
CA GLY A 269 -29.57 10.90 -5.78
C GLY A 269 -30.48 11.25 -4.60
N THR A 270 -31.33 10.32 -4.13
CA THR A 270 -32.36 10.56 -3.11
C THR A 270 -31.89 10.36 -1.67
N ILE A 271 -30.64 9.94 -1.45
CA ILE A 271 -30.14 9.51 -0.13
C ILE A 271 -30.24 10.60 0.95
N TYR A 272 -29.96 11.88 0.65
CA TYR A 272 -30.10 12.98 1.62
C TYR A 272 -31.54 13.20 2.11
N HIS A 273 -32.55 12.96 1.26
CA HIS A 273 -33.96 13.01 1.67
C HIS A 273 -34.35 11.84 2.58
N ASN A 274 -33.54 10.79 2.63
CA ASN A 274 -33.81 9.51 3.26
C ASN A 274 -32.97 9.22 4.53
N ILE A 275 -32.17 10.19 4.98
CA ILE A 275 -31.43 10.11 6.25
C ILE A 275 -32.34 10.34 7.48
N ASP A 276 -31.78 10.07 8.65
CA ASP A 276 -32.40 10.31 9.96
C ASP A 276 -32.98 11.74 10.04
N PRO A 277 -34.29 11.91 10.33
CA PRO A 277 -34.93 13.22 10.47
C PRO A 277 -34.23 14.17 11.45
N TYR A 278 -33.59 13.66 12.50
CA TYR A 278 -32.85 14.46 13.48
C TYR A 278 -31.56 15.08 12.90
N LEU A 279 -30.96 14.46 11.88
CA LEU A 279 -29.72 14.92 11.25
C LEU A 279 -29.94 15.90 10.08
N LYS A 280 -31.16 15.99 9.53
CA LYS A 280 -31.45 16.85 8.38
C LYS A 280 -31.20 18.32 8.69
N GLY A 281 -30.39 18.98 7.86
CA GLY A 281 -29.96 20.35 8.07
C GLY A 281 -28.93 20.54 9.20
N ARG A 282 -28.33 19.46 9.72
CA ARG A 282 -27.31 19.48 10.79
C ARG A 282 -26.00 18.79 10.39
N ILE A 283 -25.80 18.56 9.09
CA ILE A 283 -24.57 18.02 8.50
C ILE A 283 -24.10 18.99 7.42
N ALA A 284 -22.81 19.35 7.42
CA ALA A 284 -22.21 20.15 6.35
C ALA A 284 -22.21 19.36 5.02
N PRO A 285 -22.56 19.95 3.86
CA PRO A 285 -22.67 19.21 2.59
C PRO A 285 -21.41 18.44 2.19
N GLU A 286 -20.23 19.01 2.46
CA GLU A 286 -18.93 18.37 2.18
C GLU A 286 -18.67 17.16 3.09
N CYS A 287 -18.99 17.28 4.39
CA CYS A 287 -18.97 16.17 5.35
C CYS A 287 -19.95 15.06 4.93
N PHE A 288 -21.17 15.44 4.53
CA PHE A 288 -22.21 14.51 4.11
C PHE A 288 -21.76 13.65 2.91
N ASN A 289 -21.27 14.29 1.84
CA ASN A 289 -20.81 13.59 0.65
C ASN A 289 -19.65 12.64 0.98
N LYS A 290 -18.63 13.13 1.70
CA LYS A 290 -17.45 12.37 2.13
C LYS A 290 -17.81 11.13 2.96
N TYR A 291 -18.79 11.25 3.87
CA TYR A 291 -19.28 10.15 4.69
C TYR A 291 -20.09 9.12 3.87
N VAL A 292 -20.96 9.59 2.98
CA VAL A 292 -21.76 8.69 2.12
C VAL A 292 -20.88 7.96 1.13
N GLU A 293 -19.91 8.63 0.49
CA GLU A 293 -18.97 8.02 -0.44
C GLU A 293 -18.20 6.85 0.20
N ILE A 294 -17.66 7.03 1.41
CA ILE A 294 -16.93 5.96 2.10
C ILE A 294 -17.86 4.83 2.55
N ALA A 295 -19.07 5.13 3.04
CA ALA A 295 -20.06 4.12 3.41
C ALA A 295 -20.49 3.27 2.20
N MET A 296 -20.74 3.91 1.05
CA MET A 296 -21.08 3.22 -0.20
C MET A 296 -19.90 2.39 -0.73
N SER A 297 -18.67 2.89 -0.62
CA SER A 297 -17.46 2.16 -1.02
C SER A 297 -17.23 0.92 -0.15
N CYS A 298 -17.51 1.00 1.15
CA CYS A 298 -17.45 -0.14 2.07
C CYS A 298 -18.41 -1.27 1.67
N ILE A 299 -19.59 -0.94 1.12
CA ILE A 299 -20.59 -1.93 0.71
C ILE A 299 -20.58 -2.30 -0.78
N SER A 300 -19.47 -2.09 -1.51
CA SER A 300 -19.38 -2.56 -2.91
C SER A 300 -19.56 -4.09 -2.98
N TYR A 301 -20.23 -4.56 -4.03
CA TYR A 301 -20.37 -5.98 -4.34
C TYR A 301 -18.99 -6.63 -4.61
N SER A 302 -18.05 -5.89 -5.21
CA SER A 302 -16.68 -6.34 -5.40
C SER A 302 -15.88 -6.17 -4.11
N ALA A 303 -15.39 -7.27 -3.54
CA ALA A 303 -14.59 -7.24 -2.31
C ALA A 303 -13.26 -6.47 -2.48
N ASP A 304 -12.68 -6.49 -3.69
CA ASP A 304 -11.42 -5.80 -3.97
C ASP A 304 -11.57 -4.27 -4.04
N GLU A 305 -12.72 -3.77 -4.52
CA GLU A 305 -13.06 -2.34 -4.58
C GLU A 305 -13.27 -1.69 -3.20
N ARG A 306 -13.65 -2.48 -2.18
CA ARG A 306 -13.87 -1.95 -0.83
C ARG A 306 -12.56 -1.38 -0.26
N PRO A 307 -12.58 -0.26 0.48
CA PRO A 307 -11.39 0.32 1.10
C PRO A 307 -10.76 -0.61 2.16
N SER A 308 -9.56 -0.27 2.61
CA SER A 308 -8.99 -0.77 3.87
C SER A 308 -9.57 0.00 5.07
N MET A 309 -9.56 -0.60 6.28
CA MET A 309 -10.08 0.08 7.47
C MET A 309 -9.31 1.36 7.85
N GLY A 310 -8.03 1.49 7.48
CA GLY A 310 -7.26 2.72 7.65
C GLY A 310 -7.70 3.84 6.69
N GLU A 311 -8.04 3.51 5.44
CA GLU A 311 -8.64 4.46 4.51
C GLU A 311 -10.05 4.91 4.96
N VAL A 312 -10.81 4.00 5.57
CA VAL A 312 -12.11 4.33 6.19
C VAL A 312 -11.92 5.25 7.40
N GLU A 313 -11.00 4.95 8.31
CA GLU A 313 -10.68 5.80 9.47
C GLU A 313 -10.28 7.20 9.03
N SER A 314 -9.34 7.32 8.08
CA SER A 314 -8.89 8.62 7.55
C SER A 314 -10.03 9.38 6.87
N THR A 315 -10.86 8.72 6.06
CA THR A 315 -11.93 9.40 5.32
C THR A 315 -13.04 9.90 6.25
N LEU A 316 -13.30 9.21 7.37
CA LEU A 316 -14.21 9.67 8.41
C LEU A 316 -13.61 10.81 9.25
N GLN A 317 -12.30 10.80 9.49
CA GLN A 317 -11.58 11.91 10.14
C GLN A 317 -11.63 13.18 9.27
N ASP A 318 -11.36 13.08 7.96
CA ASP A 318 -11.54 14.18 7.01
C ASP A 318 -12.97 14.77 7.10
N ALA A 319 -13.99 13.90 7.14
CA ALA A 319 -15.39 14.32 7.25
C ALA A 319 -15.68 15.05 8.56
N LEU A 320 -15.02 14.67 9.67
CA LEU A 320 -15.16 15.35 10.96
C LEU A 320 -14.52 16.74 10.94
N GLU A 321 -13.39 16.92 10.25
CA GLU A 321 -12.73 18.22 10.10
C GLU A 321 -13.54 19.16 9.20
N LEU A 322 -14.12 18.65 8.10
CA LEU A 322 -15.07 19.40 7.26
C LEU A 322 -16.31 19.87 8.05
N GLN A 323 -16.85 19.02 8.93
CA GLN A 323 -17.95 19.40 9.82
C GLN A 323 -17.54 20.50 10.80
N LYS A 324 -16.41 20.31 11.52
CA LYS A 324 -15.89 21.29 12.49
C LYS A 324 -15.57 22.64 11.86
N LYS A 325 -15.03 22.64 10.64
CA LYS A 325 -14.79 23.85 9.85
C LYS A 325 -16.10 24.61 9.62
N ALA A 326 -17.11 23.96 9.06
CA ALA A 326 -18.42 24.57 8.82
C ALA A 326 -19.08 25.08 10.12
N ASP A 327 -19.00 24.33 11.23
CA ASP A 327 -19.51 24.75 12.54
C ASP A 327 -18.74 25.94 13.13
N SER A 328 -17.47 26.12 12.77
CA SER A 328 -16.66 27.28 13.16
C SER A 328 -16.99 28.52 12.31
N GLU A 329 -17.15 28.36 11.00
CA GLU A 329 -17.55 29.43 10.08
C GLU A 329 -18.95 29.96 10.43
N MET A 330 -19.88 29.05 10.76
CA MET A 330 -21.23 29.38 11.25
C MET A 330 -21.21 30.20 12.55
N LYS A 331 -20.23 29.97 13.44
CA LYS A 331 -20.04 30.76 14.68
C LYS A 331 -19.42 32.13 14.40
N CYS A 332 -18.44 32.21 13.50
CA CYS A 332 -17.81 33.48 13.11
C CYS A 332 -18.79 34.46 12.44
N ILE A 333 -19.87 33.97 11.85
CA ILE A 333 -20.93 34.79 11.23
C ILE A 333 -21.87 35.43 12.26
N ILE A 334 -21.93 34.92 13.50
CA ILE A 334 -22.86 35.42 14.55
C ILE A 334 -22.10 35.74 15.87
N PRO A 335 -21.26 36.79 15.91
CA PRO A 335 -20.72 37.29 17.16
C PRO A 335 -21.80 38.05 17.96
N HIS A 336 -21.92 37.73 19.26
CA HIS A 336 -22.85 38.28 20.25
C HIS A 336 -24.35 37.95 20.08
N SER A 337 -24.80 36.88 20.75
CA SER A 337 -25.84 36.96 21.81
C SER A 337 -26.24 35.57 22.30
N GLU A 338 -26.08 35.28 23.60
CA GLU A 338 -26.52 33.99 24.17
C GLU A 338 -28.06 33.91 24.33
N ASP A 339 -28.75 35.06 24.44
CA ASP A 339 -30.21 35.13 24.62
C ASP A 339 -31.06 35.04 23.33
N PHE A 340 -30.50 35.27 22.13
CA PHE A 340 -31.32 35.42 20.92
C PHE A 340 -31.62 34.11 20.17
N CYS A 341 -31.06 32.97 20.64
CA CYS A 341 -31.10 31.70 19.91
C CYS A 341 -32.50 31.01 19.89
N LEU A 342 -33.46 31.50 20.67
CA LEU A 342 -34.80 30.91 20.82
C LEU A 342 -35.89 31.51 19.91
N LEU A 343 -35.67 32.68 19.29
CA LEU A 343 -36.76 33.44 18.65
C LEU A 343 -36.71 33.58 17.10
N VAL A 344 -35.64 33.13 16.44
CA VAL A 344 -35.45 33.32 14.98
C VAL A 344 -35.69 32.03 14.16
N LYS A 345 -35.87 30.87 14.80
CA LYS A 345 -35.90 29.56 14.12
C LYS A 345 -37.14 29.24 13.25
N GLU A 346 -38.20 30.04 13.30
CA GLU A 346 -39.45 29.76 12.54
C GLU A 346 -39.84 30.79 11.47
N ARG A 347 -39.14 31.94 11.35
CA ARG A 347 -39.56 33.03 10.45
C ARG A 347 -38.43 33.61 9.58
N ASN A 348 -37.91 32.82 8.63
CA ASN A 348 -37.39 33.40 7.37
C ASN A 348 -37.28 32.44 6.15
N MET A 349 -38.00 31.33 6.10
CA MET A 349 -37.86 30.30 5.05
C MET A 349 -38.44 30.67 3.65
N ARG A 350 -38.48 31.96 3.27
CA ARG A 350 -39.01 32.43 1.96
C ARG A 350 -38.22 33.54 1.25
N LEU A 351 -37.10 34.03 1.79
CA LEU A 351 -36.32 35.11 1.14
C LEU A 351 -34.99 34.66 0.52
N CYS A 352 -34.26 33.71 1.12
CA CYS A 352 -32.94 33.29 0.59
C CYS A 352 -33.01 32.54 -0.76
N SER A 353 -34.16 31.96 -1.12
CA SER A 353 -34.34 31.22 -2.38
C SER A 353 -34.38 32.09 -3.65
N ARG A 354 -34.30 33.42 -3.53
CA ARG A 354 -34.27 34.37 -4.67
C ARG A 354 -32.98 35.15 -4.86
N ILE A 355 -31.98 34.99 -3.99
CA ILE A 355 -30.70 35.72 -4.08
C ILE A 355 -29.52 34.81 -4.46
N CYS A 356 -29.59 33.51 -4.16
CA CYS A 356 -28.51 32.56 -4.49
C CYS A 356 -28.55 31.99 -5.93
N LEU A 357 -29.27 32.65 -6.86
CA LEU A 357 -29.50 32.17 -8.24
C LEU A 357 -28.93 33.10 -9.33
N SER A 358 -28.26 34.19 -8.95
CA SER A 358 -27.77 35.23 -9.87
C SER A 358 -26.25 35.33 -10.00
N GLN A 359 -25.47 34.46 -9.35
CA GLN A 359 -23.99 34.47 -9.41
C GLN A 359 -23.33 33.16 -9.89
N LEU A 360 -24.11 32.15 -10.30
CA LEU A 360 -23.58 30.85 -10.78
C LEU A 360 -23.80 30.55 -12.27
N MET A 361 -24.10 31.57 -13.09
CA MET A 361 -24.20 31.45 -14.56
C MET A 361 -23.32 32.47 -15.30
N TYR A 362 -22.03 32.52 -14.96
CA TYR A 362 -21.03 33.27 -15.75
C TYR A 362 -19.66 32.56 -15.81
N LYS A 363 -19.64 31.33 -16.35
CA LYS A 363 -18.48 30.75 -17.05
C LYS A 363 -18.86 29.51 -17.89
N ASN A 364 -18.63 29.64 -19.20
CA ASN A 364 -18.35 28.58 -20.17
C ASN A 364 -19.36 27.41 -20.32
N CYS A 365 -20.42 27.67 -21.10
CA CYS A 365 -20.99 26.67 -22.01
C CYS A 365 -21.32 27.36 -23.34
N LEU A 366 -20.52 27.14 -24.39
CA LEU A 366 -20.85 27.59 -25.74
C LEU A 366 -20.15 26.72 -26.79
N PHE A 367 -20.78 25.60 -27.18
CA PHE A 367 -20.49 24.97 -28.47
C PHE A 367 -21.68 24.22 -29.06
N VAL A 368 -21.70 24.15 -30.39
CA VAL A 368 -22.66 23.44 -31.27
C VAL A 368 -24.08 24.02 -31.32
N PHE A 369 -24.33 24.92 -32.29
CA PHE A 369 -25.62 24.94 -33.02
C PHE A 369 -25.59 25.69 -34.37
N ILE A 370 -25.06 25.03 -35.41
CA ILE A 370 -25.41 25.22 -36.84
C ILE A 370 -25.21 23.81 -37.46
N TYR A 371 -26.10 23.17 -38.21
CA TYR A 371 -27.26 23.61 -39.02
C TYR A 371 -28.57 22.87 -38.64
N LEU A 372 -29.73 23.51 -38.87
CA LEU A 372 -30.75 23.08 -39.86
C LEU A 372 -31.95 24.08 -39.89
N PHE A 373 -32.35 24.49 -41.09
CA PHE A 373 -33.60 25.18 -41.50
C PHE A 373 -34.14 26.46 -40.79
N ARG A 374 -33.91 27.60 -41.48
CA ARG A 374 -34.89 28.60 -41.97
C ARG A 374 -36.16 28.96 -41.14
N LEU A 375 -36.24 30.25 -40.77
CA LEU A 375 -37.28 31.27 -41.11
C LEU A 375 -38.79 31.02 -40.77
N PRO A 376 -39.62 32.09 -40.59
CA PRO A 376 -39.37 33.32 -39.81
C PRO A 376 -40.62 33.88 -39.05
N ALA A 377 -40.39 34.86 -38.16
CA ALA A 377 -41.30 35.97 -37.75
C ALA A 377 -42.67 35.68 -37.07
N GLY A 378 -43.01 36.49 -36.05
CA GLY A 378 -44.34 36.50 -35.39
C GLY A 378 -44.38 37.19 -34.02
N ASN A 379 -44.59 38.50 -34.00
CA ASN A 379 -44.78 39.36 -32.81
C ASN A 379 -46.26 39.88 -32.83
N PRO A 380 -46.86 40.51 -31.78
CA PRO A 380 -46.53 40.63 -30.35
C PRO A 380 -47.75 40.47 -29.38
N ASN A 381 -47.55 40.79 -28.08
CA ASN A 381 -48.48 41.47 -27.14
C ASN A 381 -49.62 40.76 -26.32
N LEU A 382 -49.57 41.07 -25.01
CA LEU A 382 -50.64 41.53 -24.08
C LEU A 382 -51.72 40.59 -23.46
N THR A 383 -51.53 40.35 -22.15
CA THR A 383 -52.45 40.51 -20.98
C THR A 383 -53.87 39.91 -20.90
N GLU A 384 -54.07 39.20 -19.77
CA GLU A 384 -55.23 39.19 -18.84
C GLU A 384 -56.61 38.62 -19.24
N LEU A 385 -57.11 37.70 -18.39
CA LEU A 385 -58.44 37.66 -17.73
C LEU A 385 -58.67 36.24 -17.12
N SER A 386 -58.70 36.10 -15.78
CA SER A 386 -59.89 35.95 -14.90
C SER A 386 -60.51 34.55 -14.93
N GLU A 387 -60.30 33.73 -13.89
CA GLU A 387 -61.15 33.57 -12.68
C GLU A 387 -62.39 32.67 -12.90
N ASP A 388 -62.62 31.69 -12.00
CA ASP A 388 -63.95 31.52 -11.39
C ASP A 388 -63.95 30.67 -10.08
N LEU A 389 -64.97 30.89 -9.23
CA LEU A 389 -65.58 30.02 -8.18
C LEU A 389 -64.67 29.13 -7.27
N ARG A 390 -64.57 29.24 -5.92
CA ARG A 390 -65.49 29.69 -4.82
C ARG A 390 -66.74 28.76 -4.67
N ILE A 391 -67.24 28.24 -3.53
CA ILE A 391 -67.08 28.32 -2.04
C ILE A 391 -67.54 26.92 -1.46
N PRO A 392 -68.05 26.67 -0.22
CA PRO A 392 -67.84 27.14 1.18
C PRO A 392 -67.15 26.04 2.07
N SER A 393 -66.50 26.24 3.24
CA SER A 393 -66.81 26.88 4.54
C SER A 393 -67.71 26.10 5.53
N TYR A 394 -67.17 25.70 6.70
CA TYR A 394 -67.53 26.27 8.02
C TYR A 394 -66.51 25.87 9.12
N ASP A 395 -66.75 26.29 10.37
CA ASP A 395 -65.82 26.30 11.52
C ASP A 395 -66.34 25.46 12.73
N ARG A 396 -65.39 25.12 13.62
CA ARG A 396 -65.49 24.99 15.09
C ARG A 396 -65.94 23.71 15.85
N ASP A 397 -65.23 23.56 16.98
CA ASP A 397 -65.67 23.26 18.37
C ASP A 397 -65.50 21.87 19.04
N ASN A 398 -64.52 21.85 19.96
CA ASN A 398 -64.59 21.46 21.38
C ASN A 398 -64.78 19.99 21.89
N THR A 399 -63.87 19.62 22.81
CA THR A 399 -64.05 18.73 23.99
C THR A 399 -64.35 17.23 23.81
N ALA A 400 -64.13 16.33 24.79
CA ALA A 400 -63.10 16.20 25.83
C ALA A 400 -63.22 14.83 26.55
N TRP A 401 -62.35 14.57 27.54
CA TRP A 401 -62.46 13.57 28.62
C TRP A 401 -62.21 12.08 28.34
N CYS A 402 -61.79 11.40 29.41
CA CYS A 402 -61.49 9.96 29.47
C CYS A 402 -62.74 9.15 29.88
N SER A 403 -62.72 7.83 29.66
CA SER A 403 -62.57 6.85 30.77
C SER A 403 -62.75 5.37 30.36
N THR A 404 -62.04 4.49 31.09
CA THR A 404 -62.41 3.18 31.68
C THR A 404 -63.61 2.35 31.14
N ARG A 405 -63.72 1.02 31.29
CA ARG A 405 -62.89 -0.09 31.87
C ARG A 405 -63.59 -1.43 31.53
N SER A 406 -62.86 -2.55 31.63
CA SER A 406 -63.40 -3.88 32.06
C SER A 406 -64.42 -4.58 31.11
N ASN A 407 -64.77 -5.87 31.23
CA ASN A 407 -64.25 -6.91 32.13
C ASN A 407 -64.37 -8.35 31.53
N GLU A 408 -63.59 -9.28 32.10
CA GLU A 408 -63.93 -10.69 32.41
C GLU A 408 -64.71 -11.62 31.44
N HIS A 409 -64.12 -12.82 31.20
CA HIS A 409 -64.65 -14.18 31.56
C HIS A 409 -65.35 -14.97 30.43
N LYS A 410 -65.42 -16.33 30.40
CA LYS A 410 -64.84 -17.47 31.18
C LYS A 410 -64.97 -18.78 30.35
N VAL A 411 -64.42 -19.92 30.83
CA VAL A 411 -64.71 -21.33 30.40
C VAL A 411 -64.23 -21.70 28.97
N ARG A 412 -63.49 -22.78 28.63
CA ARG A 412 -63.12 -24.13 29.17
C ARG A 412 -63.97 -25.29 28.61
N GLN A 413 -63.33 -26.43 28.33
CA GLN A 413 -63.81 -27.63 27.57
C GLN A 413 -63.65 -27.50 26.03
N GLY A 414 -63.34 -28.57 25.27
CA GLY A 414 -62.92 -29.90 25.72
C GLY A 414 -62.58 -30.93 24.61
N ARG A 415 -61.57 -31.77 24.91
CA ARG A 415 -61.38 -33.21 24.57
C ARG A 415 -61.73 -33.79 23.17
N ARG A 416 -60.78 -34.64 22.71
CA ARG A 416 -60.93 -35.91 21.94
C ARG A 416 -61.30 -35.84 20.44
N SER A 417 -61.13 -36.89 19.63
CA SER A 417 -60.01 -37.83 19.36
C SER A 417 -60.48 -39.03 18.51
N SER A 418 -59.81 -39.33 17.39
CA SER A 418 -59.88 -40.60 16.63
C SER A 418 -58.78 -40.57 15.53
N THR A 419 -57.86 -41.54 15.33
CA THR A 419 -57.93 -43.00 15.06
C THR A 419 -58.61 -43.35 13.72
N GLY A 420 -57.98 -44.06 12.77
CA GLY A 420 -56.59 -44.56 12.65
C GLY A 420 -56.44 -45.72 11.64
N LEU A 421 -55.26 -46.37 11.65
CA LEU A 421 -54.97 -47.78 11.24
C LEU A 421 -55.02 -48.27 9.77
N GLY A 422 -53.93 -48.95 9.37
CA GLY A 422 -53.86 -50.02 8.34
C GLY A 422 -53.49 -49.61 6.91
N GLN A 423 -53.08 -50.51 5.98
CA GLN A 423 -52.28 -51.76 6.04
C GLN A 423 -52.06 -52.28 4.59
N ARG A 424 -50.93 -52.96 4.27
CA ARG A 424 -50.71 -53.83 3.05
C ARG A 424 -50.63 -53.11 1.67
N ALA A 425 -50.10 -53.66 0.55
CA ALA A 425 -49.10 -54.74 0.27
C ALA A 425 -48.70 -54.72 -1.26
N PHE A 426 -48.00 -55.78 -1.76
CA PHE A 426 -47.44 -56.02 -3.14
C PHE A 426 -46.17 -55.20 -3.49
N SER A 427 -45.21 -55.60 -4.36
CA SER A 427 -44.66 -56.88 -4.92
C SER A 427 -43.45 -56.51 -5.86
N SER A 428 -42.50 -57.31 -6.36
CA SER A 428 -42.03 -58.72 -6.24
C SER A 428 -40.50 -58.76 -6.64
N VAL A 429 -39.65 -59.72 -6.21
CA VAL A 429 -39.20 -60.99 -6.88
C VAL A 429 -38.92 -60.84 -8.39
N LEU A 430 -37.75 -61.11 -9.01
CA LEU A 430 -36.82 -62.28 -9.07
C LEU A 430 -35.34 -61.81 -9.26
N LEU A 431 -34.25 -62.61 -9.24
CA LEU A 431 -33.91 -63.93 -8.67
C LEU A 431 -32.35 -64.12 -8.61
N SER A 432 -31.89 -64.95 -7.67
CA SER A 432 -30.54 -65.52 -7.45
C SER A 432 -29.74 -65.92 -8.71
N CYS A 433 -28.40 -65.93 -8.73
CA CYS A 433 -27.48 -66.91 -8.09
C CYS A 433 -26.01 -66.37 -8.00
N LEU A 434 -24.91 -67.13 -7.81
CA LEU A 434 -24.31 -67.97 -6.72
C LEU A 434 -22.76 -68.05 -7.05
N ILE A 435 -21.77 -68.62 -6.33
CA ILE A 435 -21.66 -69.47 -5.11
C ILE A 435 -20.27 -69.29 -4.40
N LYS A 436 -20.17 -69.63 -3.09
CA LYS A 436 -19.03 -70.15 -2.25
C LYS A 436 -17.54 -69.95 -2.69
N ASN A 437 -16.66 -69.32 -1.90
CA ASN A 437 -15.86 -69.79 -0.71
C ASN A 437 -14.37 -69.99 -1.07
N GLY A 438 -13.37 -69.83 -0.18
CA GLY A 438 -13.36 -69.33 1.21
C GLY A 438 -12.17 -69.85 2.05
N ALA A 439 -11.76 -69.10 3.09
CA ALA A 439 -10.65 -69.42 4.04
C ALA A 439 -9.22 -69.41 3.44
N GLN A 440 -8.10 -69.31 4.19
CA GLN A 440 -7.85 -69.24 5.65
C GLN A 440 -6.58 -68.38 5.96
N GLN A 441 -6.17 -68.22 7.23
CA GLN A 441 -4.99 -67.42 7.65
C GLN A 441 -3.70 -68.29 7.90
N PRO A 442 -2.80 -68.06 8.90
CA PRO A 442 -1.38 -67.69 8.71
C PRO A 442 -0.40 -68.76 9.33
N PRO A 443 0.90 -68.54 9.71
CA PRO A 443 1.75 -67.32 9.72
C PRO A 443 3.27 -67.49 9.39
N SER A 444 4.03 -66.39 9.62
CA SER A 444 5.39 -66.29 10.21
C SER A 444 6.70 -66.76 9.52
N ILE A 445 7.60 -65.78 9.31
CA ILE A 445 9.00 -65.69 9.83
C ILE A 445 9.94 -66.91 9.68
N ASN A 446 11.04 -66.79 8.93
CA ASN A 446 12.41 -66.75 9.50
C ASN A 446 13.51 -66.24 8.54
N SER A 447 14.79 -66.27 8.96
CA SER A 447 15.93 -65.57 8.35
C SER A 447 17.20 -66.41 8.12
N GLN A 448 18.10 -65.92 7.25
CA GLN A 448 19.48 -66.40 6.99
C GLN A 448 19.62 -67.79 6.31
N THR A 449 20.69 -68.13 5.57
CA THR A 449 21.97 -67.42 5.22
C THR A 449 22.25 -67.54 3.68
N GLN A 450 23.43 -67.75 3.03
CA GLN A 450 24.84 -68.00 3.40
C GLN A 450 25.86 -67.46 2.34
N LEU A 451 26.78 -68.31 1.83
CA LEU A 451 27.86 -68.04 0.86
C LEU A 451 27.38 -67.84 -0.60
N GLY A 452 28.16 -67.30 -1.55
CA GLY A 452 29.50 -66.67 -1.46
C GLY A 452 30.51 -67.15 -2.52
N SER A 453 30.89 -66.28 -3.48
CA SER A 453 31.98 -66.55 -4.45
C SER A 453 32.69 -65.27 -4.95
N TYR A 454 33.88 -64.99 -4.38
CA TYR A 454 34.90 -64.08 -4.93
C TYR A 454 35.72 -64.82 -6.05
N ILE A 455 36.73 -64.28 -6.79
CA ILE A 455 37.62 -63.10 -6.64
C ILE A 455 38.34 -62.74 -7.98
N LYS A 456 39.16 -61.67 -7.99
CA LYS A 456 40.07 -61.12 -9.04
C LYS A 456 39.38 -60.26 -10.13
N ASN A 457 39.70 -58.98 -10.33
CA ASN A 457 40.98 -58.21 -10.48
C ASN A 457 41.53 -58.24 -11.92
N ALA A 458 42.19 -57.23 -12.49
CA ALA A 458 42.24 -55.75 -12.34
C ALA A 458 43.41 -55.22 -13.24
N ALA A 459 43.46 -53.92 -13.57
CA ALA A 459 44.56 -53.21 -14.27
C ALA A 459 44.80 -53.58 -15.76
N ALA A 460 45.43 -52.75 -16.62
CA ALA A 460 45.59 -51.28 -16.66
C ALA A 460 46.19 -50.76 -18.00
N TYR A 461 45.92 -49.47 -18.32
CA TYR A 461 46.77 -48.50 -19.05
C TYR A 461 47.12 -48.64 -20.57
N ARG A 462 47.25 -47.45 -21.21
CA ARG A 462 47.87 -47.10 -22.52
C ARG A 462 47.11 -47.47 -23.82
N SER A 463 47.35 -46.83 -24.98
CA SER A 463 47.44 -45.39 -25.38
C SER A 463 47.91 -45.26 -26.85
N PHE A 464 47.50 -44.20 -27.59
CA PHE A 464 47.91 -43.87 -28.99
C PHE A 464 47.49 -44.93 -30.05
N MET A 465 47.39 -44.64 -31.36
CA MET A 465 46.96 -43.46 -32.16
C MET A 465 46.65 -43.99 -33.58
N ASP A 466 45.78 -43.34 -34.37
CA ASP A 466 46.06 -43.07 -35.81
C ASP A 466 44.97 -42.27 -36.55
N HIS A 467 45.43 -41.50 -37.54
CA HIS A 467 44.70 -40.63 -38.48
C HIS A 467 45.73 -40.19 -39.57
N PRO A 468 45.39 -39.58 -40.73
CA PRO A 468 44.09 -39.04 -41.16
C PRO A 468 43.79 -39.32 -42.68
N LEU A 469 43.09 -38.37 -43.34
CA LEU A 469 42.97 -38.11 -44.79
C LEU A 469 41.79 -38.71 -45.59
N LYS A 470 40.77 -37.86 -45.79
CA LYS A 470 40.47 -37.32 -47.13
C LYS A 470 39.59 -36.07 -47.10
N GLY A 471 39.87 -35.13 -48.00
CA GLY A 471 38.89 -34.19 -48.56
C GLY A 471 38.50 -32.97 -47.71
N ALA A 472 39.23 -31.87 -47.87
CA ALA A 472 38.72 -30.52 -47.56
C ALA A 472 38.79 -29.66 -48.83
N LEU A 473 37.64 -29.32 -49.44
CA LEU A 473 37.48 -28.10 -50.24
C LEU A 473 35.99 -27.78 -50.53
N LEU A 474 35.49 -26.72 -49.90
CA LEU A 474 34.66 -25.64 -50.47
C LEU A 474 33.78 -25.02 -49.37
N ALA A 475 33.86 -23.69 -49.24
CA ALA A 475 33.06 -22.91 -48.32
C ALA A 475 32.13 -21.96 -49.08
N ARG A 476 31.04 -21.55 -48.42
CA ARG A 476 30.00 -20.61 -48.89
C ARG A 476 29.10 -21.12 -50.01
N LEU A 477 27.81 -21.30 -49.68
CA LEU A 477 26.74 -20.44 -50.19
C LEU A 477 25.65 -20.26 -49.08
N TYR A 478 24.85 -19.22 -49.25
CA TYR A 478 23.73 -18.68 -48.46
C TYR A 478 22.61 -19.70 -48.13
N SER A 479 21.71 -19.50 -47.14
CA SER A 479 21.67 -18.61 -45.95
C SER A 479 20.49 -18.98 -45.02
N THR A 480 20.40 -18.33 -43.85
CA THR A 480 19.16 -17.96 -43.13
C THR A 480 17.93 -18.87 -43.21
N GLU A 481 17.64 -19.57 -42.12
CA GLU A 481 16.28 -19.57 -41.54
C GLU A 481 16.32 -19.92 -40.04
N PRO A 482 16.13 -18.95 -39.12
CA PRO A 482 15.73 -19.26 -37.76
C PRO A 482 14.25 -19.65 -37.78
N SER A 483 13.91 -20.85 -37.29
CA SER A 483 12.56 -21.41 -37.38
C SER A 483 11.55 -20.59 -36.57
N LEU A 484 10.79 -19.73 -37.26
CA LEU A 484 9.66 -18.99 -36.70
C LEU A 484 8.46 -19.91 -36.42
N GLN A 485 8.57 -20.72 -35.35
CA GLN A 485 7.37 -21.24 -34.70
C GLN A 485 6.71 -20.09 -33.94
N ARG A 486 5.68 -19.51 -34.57
CA ARG A 486 4.70 -18.69 -33.86
C ARG A 486 3.76 -19.63 -33.12
N ASP A 487 3.98 -19.81 -31.82
CA ASP A 487 2.98 -20.43 -30.96
C ASP A 487 1.87 -19.41 -30.60
N ASP A 488 1.08 -19.06 -31.62
CA ASP A 488 -0.26 -18.44 -31.46
C ASP A 488 -1.28 -19.49 -30.95
N SER A 489 -0.88 -20.29 -29.95
CA SER A 489 -1.55 -21.52 -29.52
C SER A 489 -2.08 -21.49 -28.07
N ASP A 490 -1.47 -20.68 -27.18
CA ASP A 490 -1.81 -20.63 -25.74
C ASP A 490 -3.12 -19.90 -25.37
N LEU A 491 -3.86 -19.34 -26.33
CA LEU A 491 -5.19 -18.73 -26.09
C LEU A 491 -6.31 -19.75 -25.82
N LYS A 492 -5.98 -20.96 -25.31
CA LYS A 492 -6.90 -22.07 -25.11
C LYS A 492 -6.78 -22.84 -23.79
N ASP A 493 -6.23 -22.24 -22.73
CA ASP A 493 -6.56 -22.68 -21.37
C ASP A 493 -6.99 -21.51 -20.47
N GLY A 494 -8.28 -21.47 -20.11
CA GLY A 494 -8.97 -20.31 -19.54
C GLY A 494 -8.67 -20.00 -18.07
N ASN A 495 -7.55 -20.49 -17.54
CA ASN A 495 -7.16 -20.40 -16.14
C ASN A 495 -5.80 -19.69 -15.90
N GLY A 496 -5.11 -19.25 -16.96
CA GLY A 496 -3.83 -18.52 -16.86
C GLY A 496 -3.98 -17.08 -16.33
N PHE A 497 -2.87 -16.51 -15.88
CA PHE A 497 -2.78 -15.06 -15.71
C PHE A 497 -2.69 -14.37 -17.08
N LYS A 498 -3.15 -13.12 -17.19
CA LYS A 498 -3.01 -12.34 -18.42
C LYS A 498 -1.64 -11.67 -18.49
N GLY A 499 -1.09 -11.58 -19.70
CA GLY A 499 0.21 -10.96 -19.95
C GLY A 499 1.37 -11.95 -19.81
N HIS A 500 2.59 -11.42 -19.69
CA HIS A 500 3.79 -12.22 -19.44
C HIS A 500 3.94 -12.59 -17.95
N ASP A 501 4.56 -13.73 -17.63
CA ASP A 501 4.69 -14.24 -16.25
C ASP A 501 5.52 -13.36 -15.30
N MET A 502 6.32 -12.44 -15.81
CA MET A 502 7.12 -11.52 -14.98
C MET A 502 6.24 -10.42 -14.35
N LEU A 503 6.26 -10.30 -13.03
CA LEU A 503 5.82 -9.09 -12.33
C LEU A 503 6.82 -7.96 -12.61
N ALA A 504 6.61 -7.23 -13.70
CA ALA A 504 7.58 -6.28 -14.22
C ALA A 504 7.78 -5.05 -13.29
N PRO A 505 9.02 -4.72 -12.90
CA PRO A 505 9.28 -3.57 -12.04
C PRO A 505 8.95 -2.25 -12.75
N PHE A 506 8.44 -1.26 -12.00
CA PHE A 506 8.05 0.07 -12.51
C PHE A 506 7.10 0.07 -13.72
N THR A 507 6.36 -1.03 -13.93
CA THR A 507 5.46 -1.23 -15.07
C THR A 507 4.03 -1.41 -14.56
N ALA A 508 3.04 -0.78 -15.19
CA ALA A 508 1.64 -0.96 -14.81
C ALA A 508 1.09 -2.29 -15.36
N GLY A 509 0.26 -3.00 -14.59
CA GLY A 509 -0.24 -4.33 -14.98
C GLY A 509 -1.11 -4.38 -16.26
N TRP A 510 -1.63 -3.23 -16.72
CA TRP A 510 -2.26 -3.13 -18.04
C TRP A 510 -1.20 -3.14 -19.16
N GLN A 511 -0.01 -2.56 -18.96
CA GLN A 511 1.08 -2.58 -19.95
C GLN A 511 1.64 -3.99 -20.14
N THR A 512 1.63 -4.84 -19.12
CA THR A 512 2.03 -6.24 -19.24
C THR A 512 0.96 -7.12 -19.87
N THR A 513 -0.29 -6.63 -19.96
CA THR A 513 -1.49 -7.37 -20.42
C THR A 513 -1.92 -6.98 -21.84
N ASP A 514 -1.93 -5.68 -22.14
CA ASP A 514 -2.50 -5.08 -23.34
C ASP A 514 -1.44 -4.65 -24.37
N LEU A 515 -0.14 -4.72 -24.02
CA LEU A 515 1.00 -4.41 -24.88
C LEU A 515 2.02 -5.55 -24.84
N HIS A 516 2.73 -5.77 -25.94
CA HIS A 516 3.91 -6.62 -25.95
C HIS A 516 5.11 -5.84 -25.36
N PRO A 517 5.96 -6.46 -24.52
CA PRO A 517 7.14 -5.82 -23.97
C PRO A 517 8.18 -5.56 -25.07
N LEU A 518 8.95 -4.48 -24.94
CA LEU A 518 10.13 -4.24 -25.77
C LEU A 518 11.26 -5.18 -25.32
N VAL A 519 11.29 -6.39 -25.88
CA VAL A 519 12.32 -7.40 -25.58
C VAL A 519 13.65 -6.98 -26.20
N ILE A 520 14.60 -6.57 -25.36
CA ILE A 520 15.99 -6.30 -25.75
C ILE A 520 16.77 -7.62 -25.79
N GLU A 521 17.33 -7.95 -26.95
CA GLU A 521 18.08 -9.18 -27.20
C GLU A 521 19.60 -8.98 -27.08
N LYS A 522 20.10 -7.84 -27.56
CA LYS A 522 21.55 -7.56 -27.66
C LYS A 522 21.88 -6.12 -27.28
N SER A 523 23.09 -5.90 -26.75
CA SER A 523 23.71 -4.57 -26.65
C SER A 523 25.09 -4.54 -27.31
N GLU A 524 25.50 -3.38 -27.81
CA GLU A 524 26.78 -3.15 -28.47
C GLU A 524 27.16 -1.66 -28.37
N GLY A 525 28.28 -1.34 -27.72
CA GLY A 525 28.71 0.04 -27.48
C GLY A 525 27.64 0.83 -26.71
N SER A 526 27.22 1.97 -27.25
CA SER A 526 26.13 2.80 -26.71
C SER A 526 24.73 2.37 -27.16
N TYR A 527 24.60 1.24 -27.85
CA TYR A 527 23.36 0.81 -28.50
C TYR A 527 22.77 -0.48 -27.90
N VAL A 528 21.46 -0.64 -28.09
CA VAL A 528 20.72 -1.89 -27.85
C VAL A 528 19.91 -2.27 -29.08
N TYR A 529 19.55 -3.54 -29.19
CA TYR A 529 18.76 -4.11 -30.28
C TYR A 529 17.60 -4.90 -29.67
N ASP A 530 16.39 -4.68 -30.17
CA ASP A 530 15.24 -5.54 -29.82
C ASP A 530 15.26 -6.87 -30.59
N ALA A 531 14.41 -7.80 -30.17
CA ALA A 531 14.24 -9.12 -30.80
C ALA A 531 13.68 -9.08 -32.24
N ASN A 532 13.37 -7.90 -32.80
CA ASN A 532 13.08 -7.70 -34.22
C ASN A 532 14.30 -7.13 -34.98
N GLY A 533 15.46 -7.02 -34.32
CA GLY A 533 16.69 -6.45 -34.86
C GLY A 533 16.72 -4.92 -34.96
N LYS A 534 15.70 -4.20 -34.46
CA LYS A 534 15.68 -2.73 -34.53
C LYS A 534 16.72 -2.16 -33.56
N LYS A 535 17.61 -1.32 -34.08
CA LYS A 535 18.71 -0.68 -33.35
C LYS A 535 18.24 0.61 -32.66
N TYR A 536 18.60 0.77 -31.39
CA TYR A 536 18.37 1.96 -30.58
C TYR A 536 19.67 2.48 -29.99
N LEU A 537 19.83 3.80 -29.94
CA LEU A 537 20.83 4.44 -29.07
C LEU A 537 20.26 4.49 -27.64
N ASP A 538 20.97 3.87 -26.70
CA ASP A 538 20.60 3.86 -25.28
C ASP A 538 21.18 5.09 -24.59
N SER A 539 20.36 6.14 -24.46
CA SER A 539 20.79 7.35 -23.77
C SER A 539 20.77 7.24 -22.24
N LEU A 540 20.32 6.12 -21.66
CA LEU A 540 20.21 5.93 -20.20
C LEU A 540 21.31 5.03 -19.63
N ALA A 541 22.03 4.27 -20.47
CA ALA A 541 22.95 3.22 -20.04
C ALA A 541 22.23 2.16 -19.19
N GLY A 542 21.19 1.54 -19.76
CA GLY A 542 20.28 0.57 -19.15
C GLY A 542 19.44 1.21 -18.05
N LEU A 543 20.04 1.37 -16.88
CA LEU A 543 19.49 2.15 -15.78
C LEU A 543 20.62 2.89 -15.05
N TRP A 544 21.16 3.91 -15.73
CA TRP A 544 22.29 4.76 -15.31
C TRP A 544 23.64 4.03 -15.18
N CYS A 545 23.74 2.78 -15.61
CA CYS A 545 24.65 1.77 -15.05
C CYS A 545 25.59 1.06 -16.03
N THR A 546 25.25 0.89 -17.32
CA THR A 546 26.13 0.26 -18.33
C THR A 546 27.20 1.22 -18.84
N ALA A 547 27.99 1.75 -17.90
CA ALA A 547 29.02 2.76 -18.09
C ALA A 547 30.07 2.43 -19.18
N LEU A 548 30.38 1.14 -19.39
CA LEU A 548 31.32 0.64 -20.42
C LEU A 548 30.61 0.10 -21.67
N GLY A 549 29.31 0.34 -21.84
CA GLY A 549 28.49 -0.29 -22.88
C GLY A 549 28.17 -1.75 -22.56
N GLY A 550 27.46 -2.43 -23.47
CA GLY A 550 26.95 -3.79 -23.25
C GLY A 550 27.69 -4.95 -23.92
N ASN A 551 28.91 -4.73 -24.45
CA ASN A 551 29.72 -5.77 -25.11
C ASN A 551 31.23 -5.72 -24.77
N GLU A 552 31.62 -5.24 -23.59
CA GLU A 552 33.02 -5.16 -23.15
C GLU A 552 33.59 -6.57 -22.88
N PRO A 553 34.54 -7.07 -23.70
CA PRO A 553 34.98 -8.47 -23.60
C PRO A 553 35.75 -8.74 -22.31
N ARG A 554 36.52 -7.78 -21.77
CA ARG A 554 37.31 -7.99 -20.53
C ARG A 554 36.43 -8.24 -19.30
N LEU A 555 35.22 -7.67 -19.25
CA LEU A 555 34.28 -7.93 -18.15
C LEU A 555 33.68 -9.34 -18.24
N VAL A 556 33.37 -9.80 -19.45
CA VAL A 556 32.90 -11.18 -19.71
C VAL A 556 34.03 -12.20 -19.43
N GLU A 557 35.27 -11.88 -19.81
CA GLU A 557 36.45 -12.69 -19.51
C GLU A 557 36.70 -12.78 -17.99
N ALA A 558 36.67 -11.65 -17.27
CA ALA A 558 36.83 -11.62 -15.82
C ALA A 558 35.73 -12.42 -15.09
N ALA A 559 34.47 -12.33 -15.56
CA ALA A 559 33.38 -13.15 -15.05
C ALA A 559 33.64 -14.65 -15.27
N THR A 560 33.98 -15.03 -16.51
CA THR A 560 34.18 -16.42 -16.93
C THR A 560 35.40 -17.06 -16.26
N ALA A 561 36.52 -16.35 -16.18
CA ALA A 561 37.73 -16.80 -15.49
C ALA A 561 37.49 -17.00 -13.98
N GLN A 562 36.71 -16.12 -13.34
CA GLN A 562 36.36 -16.29 -11.94
C GLN A 562 35.32 -17.39 -11.71
N LEU A 563 34.33 -17.56 -12.60
CA LEU A 563 33.40 -18.70 -12.57
C LEU A 563 34.15 -20.05 -12.66
N ASN A 564 35.08 -20.18 -13.59
CA ASN A 564 35.91 -21.38 -13.76
C ASN A 564 36.84 -21.67 -12.56
N LYS A 565 37.20 -20.63 -11.78
CA LYS A 565 38.13 -20.73 -10.64
C LYS A 565 37.44 -20.99 -9.31
N LEU A 566 36.36 -20.24 -9.03
CA LEU A 566 35.50 -20.37 -7.85
C LEU A 566 34.20 -19.60 -8.14
N PRO A 567 33.09 -20.27 -8.52
CA PRO A 567 31.86 -19.59 -8.92
C PRO A 567 31.18 -18.90 -7.74
N PHE A 568 31.20 -19.50 -6.55
CA PHE A 568 30.65 -18.92 -5.33
C PHE A 568 31.39 -19.39 -4.07
N TYR A 569 31.60 -18.47 -3.13
CA TYR A 569 31.73 -18.75 -1.70
C TYR A 569 31.28 -17.51 -0.90
N HIS A 570 30.93 -17.70 0.38
CA HIS A 570 30.34 -16.64 1.21
C HIS A 570 31.39 -15.80 1.97
N SER A 571 31.02 -14.61 2.45
CA SER A 571 31.88 -13.75 3.30
C SER A 571 31.63 -13.83 4.82
N PHE A 572 30.90 -14.84 5.32
CA PHE A 572 30.58 -14.98 6.75
C PHE A 572 31.72 -15.59 7.59
N TRP A 573 31.72 -15.28 8.90
CA TRP A 573 32.58 -15.88 9.92
C TRP A 573 34.08 -15.88 9.58
N ASN A 574 34.59 -14.71 9.16
CA ASN A 574 35.98 -14.48 8.75
C ASN A 574 36.51 -15.45 7.66
N ARG A 575 35.61 -15.98 6.83
CA ARG A 575 35.92 -16.63 5.55
C ARG A 575 35.52 -15.67 4.45
N THR A 576 36.34 -15.49 3.42
CA THR A 576 36.08 -14.60 2.28
C THR A 576 36.96 -15.00 1.09
N THR A 577 36.86 -14.30 -0.04
CA THR A 577 37.63 -14.61 -1.26
C THR A 577 38.65 -13.52 -1.59
N LYS A 578 39.70 -13.85 -2.35
CA LYS A 578 40.73 -12.88 -2.77
C LYS A 578 40.14 -11.70 -3.57
N PRO A 579 39.24 -11.89 -4.57
CA PRO A 579 38.51 -10.79 -5.20
C PRO A 579 37.73 -9.88 -4.22
N SER A 580 37.13 -10.45 -3.17
CA SER A 580 36.40 -9.66 -2.17
C SER A 580 37.34 -8.72 -1.40
N LEU A 581 38.52 -9.22 -1.01
CA LEU A 581 39.55 -8.43 -0.33
C LEU A 581 40.20 -7.38 -1.25
N ASP A 582 40.46 -7.76 -2.50
CA ASP A 582 41.09 -6.88 -3.49
C ASP A 582 40.16 -5.72 -3.88
N LEU A 583 38.88 -5.98 -4.14
CA LEU A 583 37.91 -4.91 -4.42
C LEU A 583 37.75 -3.98 -3.21
N ALA A 584 37.74 -4.52 -1.98
CA ALA A 584 37.67 -3.69 -0.78
C ALA A 584 38.89 -2.78 -0.66
N LYS A 585 40.09 -3.26 -1.02
CA LYS A 585 41.31 -2.45 -1.08
C LYS A 585 41.23 -1.39 -2.18
N ASP A 586 40.92 -1.79 -3.41
CA ASP A 586 40.89 -0.91 -4.58
C ASP A 586 39.88 0.25 -4.39
N LEU A 587 38.72 -0.01 -3.77
CA LEU A 587 37.75 1.04 -3.43
C LEU A 587 38.27 2.02 -2.37
N LEU A 588 38.94 1.53 -1.33
CA LEU A 588 39.53 2.37 -0.27
C LEU A 588 40.74 3.18 -0.77
N GLU A 589 41.49 2.69 -1.76
CA GLU A 589 42.58 3.43 -2.42
C GLU A 589 42.07 4.42 -3.48
N THR A 590 40.88 4.17 -4.07
CA THR A 590 40.29 5.04 -5.11
C THR A 590 39.47 6.20 -4.52
N PHE A 591 38.85 6.03 -3.35
CA PHE A 591 38.00 7.07 -2.74
C PHE A 591 38.81 8.13 -1.98
N THR A 592 38.97 9.31 -2.59
CA THR A 592 39.82 10.40 -2.09
C THR A 592 39.12 11.46 -1.23
N ALA A 593 37.79 11.59 -1.31
CA ALA A 593 37.10 12.73 -0.73
C ALA A 593 37.17 12.81 0.80
N THR A 594 37.25 11.66 1.49
CA THR A 594 37.50 11.51 2.94
C THR A 594 38.06 10.11 3.19
N LYS A 595 38.97 9.96 4.18
CA LYS A 595 39.59 8.67 4.51
C LYS A 595 38.54 7.66 4.98
N MET A 596 38.42 6.54 4.24
CA MET A 596 37.60 5.38 4.62
C MET A 596 38.47 4.28 5.25
N ALA A 597 37.84 3.32 5.95
CA ALA A 597 38.54 2.25 6.69
C ALA A 597 38.06 0.83 6.37
N LYS A 598 36.78 0.64 6.01
CA LYS A 598 36.19 -0.67 5.68
C LYS A 598 35.22 -0.56 4.51
N VAL A 599 35.00 -1.70 3.85
CA VAL A 599 33.96 -1.89 2.84
C VAL A 599 33.11 -3.09 3.24
N PHE A 600 31.78 -2.95 3.17
CA PHE A 600 30.81 -4.02 3.31
C PHE A 600 30.06 -4.18 1.98
N PHE A 601 29.89 -5.42 1.50
CA PHE A 601 29.33 -5.67 0.16
C PHE A 601 27.87 -6.13 0.18
N THR A 602 27.13 -5.69 -0.83
CA THR A 602 25.73 -6.01 -1.11
C THR A 602 25.56 -6.39 -2.59
N ASN A 603 24.34 -6.66 -3.05
CA ASN A 603 24.04 -6.94 -4.47
C ASN A 603 23.52 -5.69 -5.20
N SER A 604 23.01 -4.72 -4.45
CA SER A 604 22.32 -3.52 -4.92
C SER A 604 22.59 -2.29 -4.05
N GLY A 605 22.30 -1.10 -4.60
CA GLY A 605 22.30 0.15 -3.84
C GLY A 605 21.19 0.23 -2.79
N SER A 606 20.08 -0.48 -2.97
CA SER A 606 18.98 -0.55 -2.01
C SER A 606 19.41 -1.27 -0.72
N GLU A 607 20.04 -2.44 -0.85
CA GLU A 607 20.65 -3.15 0.30
C GLU A 607 21.81 -2.39 0.92
N ALA A 608 22.53 -1.57 0.13
CA ALA A 608 23.58 -0.70 0.65
C ALA A 608 22.96 0.36 1.58
N ASN A 609 21.90 1.05 1.15
CA ASN A 609 21.20 2.04 1.97
C ASN A 609 20.48 1.42 3.18
N ASP A 610 19.88 0.22 3.06
CA ASP A 610 19.39 -0.56 4.23
C ASP A 610 20.52 -0.84 5.22
N THR A 611 21.69 -1.25 4.71
CA THR A 611 22.89 -1.45 5.53
C THR A 611 23.33 -0.16 6.21
N GLN A 612 23.26 1.01 5.56
CA GLN A 612 23.56 2.29 6.23
C GLN A 612 22.65 2.50 7.45
N VAL A 613 21.33 2.28 7.31
CA VAL A 613 20.38 2.39 8.44
C VAL A 613 20.78 1.50 9.60
N LYS A 614 21.09 0.23 9.32
CA LYS A 614 21.51 -0.75 10.34
C LYS A 614 22.85 -0.40 10.99
N LEU A 615 23.83 0.08 10.22
CA LEU A 615 25.15 0.51 10.73
C LEU A 615 25.03 1.73 11.64
N VAL A 616 24.30 2.76 11.21
CA VAL A 616 24.08 4.00 11.99
C VAL A 616 23.31 3.73 13.29
N TRP A 617 22.31 2.85 13.26
CA TRP A 617 21.60 2.42 14.47
C TRP A 617 22.50 1.61 15.41
N TYR A 618 23.33 0.71 14.88
CA TYR A 618 24.31 -0.06 15.66
C TYR A 618 25.37 0.85 16.30
N TYR A 619 25.90 1.81 15.54
CA TYR A 619 26.83 2.85 15.99
C TYR A 619 26.24 3.67 17.16
N ASN A 620 25.04 4.21 17.01
CA ASN A 620 24.41 5.00 18.07
C ASN A 620 24.03 4.14 19.29
N ASN A 621 23.62 2.88 19.12
CA ASN A 621 23.43 1.95 20.23
C ASN A 621 24.75 1.67 20.98
N ALA A 622 25.86 1.47 20.26
CA ALA A 622 27.19 1.23 20.83
C ALA A 622 27.71 2.40 21.67
N LEU A 623 27.37 3.63 21.28
CA LEU A 623 27.67 4.86 22.02
C LEU A 623 26.67 5.19 23.14
N GLY A 624 25.72 4.29 23.44
CA GLY A 624 24.72 4.52 24.51
C GLY A 624 23.65 5.55 24.15
N ARG A 625 23.39 5.78 22.85
CA ARG A 625 22.45 6.78 22.32
C ARG A 625 21.23 6.11 21.66
N PRO A 626 20.38 5.38 22.42
CA PRO A 626 19.32 4.54 21.86
C PRO A 626 18.22 5.32 21.12
N ASN A 627 18.07 6.62 21.39
CA ASN A 627 17.06 7.46 20.74
C ASN A 627 17.55 8.09 19.43
N LYS A 628 18.88 8.15 19.20
CA LYS A 628 19.50 8.75 18.02
C LYS A 628 19.37 7.79 16.82
N LYS A 629 18.20 7.84 16.15
CA LYS A 629 17.72 6.85 15.17
C LYS A 629 17.00 7.41 13.95
N LYS A 630 16.51 8.65 13.97
CA LYS A 630 15.84 9.28 12.82
C LYS A 630 16.84 9.57 11.70
N PHE A 631 16.38 9.52 10.46
CA PHE A 631 17.13 9.83 9.24
C PHE A 631 16.51 11.05 8.57
N ILE A 632 17.33 11.95 8.05
CA ILE A 632 16.86 13.04 7.17
C ILE A 632 17.29 12.74 5.73
N ALA A 633 16.31 12.44 4.89
CA ALA A 633 16.43 12.47 3.44
C ALA A 633 16.03 13.86 2.90
N ARG A 634 16.09 14.05 1.59
CA ARG A 634 15.61 15.27 0.90
C ARG A 634 14.34 14.94 0.15
N ALA A 635 13.34 15.82 0.21
CA ALA A 635 12.06 15.62 -0.45
C ALA A 635 12.20 15.60 -1.98
N LYS A 636 11.40 14.78 -2.64
CA LYS A 636 11.01 14.96 -4.03
C LYS A 636 9.66 14.28 -4.27
N SER A 637 8.89 14.79 -5.21
CA SER A 637 7.78 14.08 -5.85
C SER A 637 8.23 12.82 -6.61
N LEU A 638 8.42 11.73 -5.86
CA LEU A 638 8.35 10.35 -6.36
C LEU A 638 7.26 9.53 -5.62
N PRO A 639 5.98 9.95 -5.60
CA PRO A 639 4.94 9.28 -4.79
C PRO A 639 4.79 7.79 -5.11
N ALA A 640 5.03 7.39 -6.36
CA ALA A 640 4.97 5.99 -6.82
C ALA A 640 5.95 5.03 -6.11
N LEU A 641 6.94 5.53 -5.35
CA LEU A 641 7.80 4.69 -4.49
C LEU A 641 7.19 4.41 -3.11
N HIS A 642 6.22 5.20 -2.67
CA HIS A 642 5.66 5.16 -1.30
C HIS A 642 4.16 4.88 -1.26
N GLN A 643 3.43 5.30 -2.30
CA GLN A 643 1.98 5.16 -2.43
C GLN A 643 1.57 3.68 -2.45
N LYS A 644 0.70 3.29 -1.50
CA LYS A 644 0.27 1.90 -1.23
C LYS A 644 1.39 0.96 -0.73
N PHE A 645 2.48 1.51 -0.17
CA PHE A 645 3.54 0.74 0.50
C PHE A 645 3.73 1.11 1.98
N ASP A 646 2.85 1.93 2.55
CA ASP A 646 2.90 2.44 3.93
C ASP A 646 4.25 3.10 4.29
N LEU A 647 4.78 3.85 3.32
CA LEU A 647 6.03 4.60 3.39
C LEU A 647 5.80 6.13 3.29
N PRO A 648 6.73 6.96 3.80
CA PRO A 648 7.97 6.60 4.47
C PRO A 648 7.75 6.03 5.88
N ALA A 649 8.65 5.14 6.32
CA ALA A 649 8.62 4.61 7.67
C ALA A 649 8.85 5.74 8.72
N PRO A 650 8.27 5.67 9.94
CA PRO A 650 8.23 6.81 10.88
C PRO A 650 9.56 7.41 11.34
N PHE A 651 10.70 6.75 11.08
CA PHE A 651 12.04 7.28 11.38
C PHE A 651 12.64 8.10 10.22
N VAL A 652 12.01 8.15 9.05
CA VAL A 652 12.54 8.82 7.84
C VAL A 652 11.84 10.15 7.62
N LEU A 653 12.52 11.22 8.01
CA LEU A 653 12.16 12.61 7.76
C LEU A 653 12.62 13.05 6.37
N HIS A 654 11.97 14.07 5.81
CA HIS A 654 12.39 14.71 4.56
C HIS A 654 12.54 16.22 4.77
N THR A 655 13.73 16.76 4.52
CA THR A 655 13.95 18.22 4.37
C THR A 655 13.67 18.65 2.92
N ASP A 656 13.86 19.93 2.59
CA ASP A 656 13.57 20.50 1.28
C ASP A 656 14.28 19.84 0.09
N CYS A 657 13.70 20.02 -1.10
CA CYS A 657 14.30 19.63 -2.37
C CYS A 657 15.27 20.71 -2.88
N PRO A 658 16.56 20.41 -3.13
CA PRO A 658 17.53 21.37 -3.65
C PRO A 658 17.39 21.61 -5.17
N HIS A 659 16.19 21.95 -5.63
CA HIS A 659 15.90 22.25 -7.04
C HIS A 659 15.53 23.72 -7.20
N TYR A 660 16.54 24.57 -7.40
CA TYR A 660 16.41 26.03 -7.45
C TYR A 660 15.30 26.52 -8.40
N TRP A 661 15.36 26.14 -9.69
CA TRP A 661 14.35 26.51 -10.69
C TRP A 661 12.90 26.25 -10.26
N ARG A 662 12.65 25.23 -9.43
CA ARG A 662 11.32 24.83 -8.97
C ARG A 662 10.92 25.39 -7.59
N TYR A 663 11.87 25.74 -6.72
CA TYR A 663 11.58 26.06 -5.30
C TYR A 663 12.23 27.35 -4.76
N HIS A 664 12.95 28.12 -5.59
CA HIS A 664 13.37 29.48 -5.23
C HIS A 664 12.17 30.42 -5.06
N LEU A 665 12.33 31.47 -4.26
CA LEU A 665 11.40 32.59 -4.16
C LEU A 665 11.72 33.66 -5.22
N GLU A 666 10.75 34.52 -5.54
CA GLU A 666 10.97 35.61 -6.48
C GLU A 666 12.08 36.56 -5.97
N GLY A 667 13.14 36.72 -6.78
CA GLY A 667 14.32 37.51 -6.45
C GLY A 667 15.39 36.81 -5.59
N GLU A 668 15.15 35.59 -5.11
CA GLU A 668 16.12 34.82 -4.31
C GLU A 668 17.21 34.20 -5.19
N THR A 669 18.49 34.42 -4.86
CA THR A 669 19.64 33.81 -5.57
C THR A 669 19.89 32.34 -5.17
N GLU A 670 20.67 31.59 -5.95
CA GLU A 670 21.04 30.21 -5.61
C GLU A 670 21.74 30.08 -4.23
N GLU A 671 22.51 31.09 -3.82
CA GLU A 671 23.19 31.07 -2.53
C GLU A 671 22.26 31.38 -1.36
N GLU A 672 21.31 32.29 -1.55
CA GLU A 672 20.25 32.58 -0.56
C GLU A 672 19.30 31.40 -0.43
N PHE A 673 18.90 30.79 -1.54
CA PHE A 673 18.15 29.54 -1.56
C PHE A 673 18.87 28.43 -0.79
N SER A 674 20.17 28.22 -1.03
CA SER A 674 20.99 27.28 -0.25
C SER A 674 21.07 27.63 1.24
N THR A 675 21.10 28.92 1.60
CA THR A 675 21.03 29.37 3.00
C THR A 675 19.67 29.03 3.61
N ARG A 676 18.56 29.28 2.90
CA ARG A 676 17.21 28.93 3.35
C ARG A 676 17.05 27.42 3.55
N LEU A 677 17.57 26.60 2.63
CA LEU A 677 17.51 25.13 2.78
C LEU A 677 18.33 24.62 3.97
N ALA A 678 19.48 25.24 4.26
CA ALA A 678 20.27 24.93 5.44
C ALA A 678 19.56 25.34 6.75
N ASN A 679 18.96 26.54 6.78
CA ASN A 679 18.15 27.01 7.91
C ASN A 679 16.92 26.12 8.14
N ASN A 680 16.25 25.66 7.06
CA ASN A 680 15.11 24.75 7.16
C ASN A 680 15.52 23.35 7.66
N LEU A 681 16.69 22.84 7.23
CA LEU A 681 17.27 21.63 7.80
C LEU A 681 17.58 21.80 9.30
N GLU A 682 18.17 22.92 9.71
CA GLU A 682 18.45 23.22 11.12
C GLU A 682 17.16 23.32 11.95
N ASN A 683 16.13 24.00 11.44
CA ASN A 683 14.81 24.10 12.08
C ASN A 683 14.15 22.71 12.23
N LEU A 684 14.27 21.83 11.24
CA LEU A 684 13.81 20.44 11.32
C LEU A 684 14.58 19.65 12.39
N ILE A 685 15.91 19.82 12.45
CA ILE A 685 16.77 19.16 13.45
C ILE A 685 16.40 19.60 14.88
N LEU A 686 16.18 20.90 15.09
CA LEU A 686 15.80 21.46 16.39
C LEU A 686 14.38 21.04 16.80
N LYS A 687 13.42 21.06 15.88
CA LYS A 687 12.03 20.61 16.12
C LYS A 687 11.97 19.15 16.58
N GLU A 688 12.77 18.29 15.95
CA GLU A 688 12.68 16.84 16.12
C GLU A 688 13.56 16.30 17.26
N GLY A 689 14.40 17.15 17.88
CA GLY A 689 15.41 16.76 18.87
C GLY A 689 16.71 16.30 18.19
N PRO A 690 17.81 17.07 18.25
CA PRO A 690 19.10 16.70 17.64
C PRO A 690 19.68 15.37 18.16
N GLU A 691 19.37 15.02 19.40
CA GLU A 691 19.69 13.75 20.04
C GLU A 691 18.87 12.57 19.52
N THR A 692 17.82 12.82 18.71
CA THR A 692 17.04 11.76 18.04
C THR A 692 17.46 11.51 16.59
N ILE A 693 18.16 12.44 15.94
CA ILE A 693 18.54 12.32 14.52
C ILE A 693 19.96 11.76 14.38
N ALA A 694 20.10 10.69 13.60
CA ALA A 694 21.31 9.90 13.51
C ALA A 694 22.15 10.17 12.26
N ALA A 695 21.50 10.40 11.12
CA ALA A 695 22.18 10.65 9.85
C ALA A 695 21.34 11.50 8.87
N PHE A 696 22.05 12.17 7.97
CA PHE A 696 21.53 12.83 6.78
C PHE A 696 22.02 12.07 5.54
N ILE A 697 21.15 11.86 4.54
CA ILE A 697 21.50 11.10 3.32
C ILE A 697 21.24 11.88 2.03
N ALA A 698 22.25 11.95 1.16
CA ALA A 698 22.18 12.69 -0.09
C ALA A 698 23.00 12.06 -1.24
N GLU A 699 22.36 11.88 -2.39
CA GLU A 699 23.04 11.81 -3.69
C GLU A 699 23.70 13.18 -4.00
N PRO A 700 24.96 13.25 -4.45
CA PRO A 700 25.61 14.50 -4.88
C PRO A 700 24.87 15.21 -6.03
N VAL A 701 24.19 14.47 -6.90
CA VAL A 701 23.20 14.95 -7.89
C VAL A 701 22.04 13.97 -7.83
N MET A 702 20.80 14.43 -7.62
CA MET A 702 19.66 13.51 -7.57
C MET A 702 19.42 12.90 -8.95
N GLY A 703 19.76 11.62 -9.14
CA GLY A 703 19.73 10.99 -10.47
C GLY A 703 18.32 10.56 -10.86
N ALA A 704 17.83 9.50 -10.20
CA ALA A 704 16.45 9.02 -10.40
C ALA A 704 15.39 10.06 -9.98
N GLY A 705 15.78 11.03 -9.16
CA GLY A 705 15.01 12.24 -8.85
C GLY A 705 14.93 13.26 -9.98
N GLY A 706 14.95 12.86 -11.26
CA GLY A 706 14.80 13.78 -12.38
C GLY A 706 16.01 14.69 -12.61
N VAL A 707 17.23 14.18 -12.38
CA VAL A 707 18.52 14.88 -12.59
C VAL A 707 18.52 16.31 -12.00
N ILE A 708 18.66 16.43 -10.70
CA ILE A 708 18.76 17.73 -10.00
C ILE A 708 20.19 17.91 -9.49
N PRO A 709 21.01 18.76 -10.14
CA PRO A 709 22.23 19.29 -9.54
C PRO A 709 21.89 20.17 -8.32
N PRO A 710 22.72 20.16 -7.26
CA PRO A 710 22.55 21.07 -6.13
C PRO A 710 22.87 22.52 -6.56
N PRO A 711 22.22 23.52 -5.95
CA PRO A 711 22.55 24.93 -6.14
C PRO A 711 23.89 25.30 -5.51
N ALA A 712 24.44 26.44 -5.91
CA ALA A 712 25.68 27.02 -5.39
C ALA A 712 25.68 27.05 -3.85
N THR A 713 26.82 26.69 -3.23
CA THR A 713 27.06 26.59 -1.76
C THR A 713 26.22 25.57 -0.97
N TYR A 714 25.28 24.82 -1.59
CA TYR A 714 24.38 23.90 -0.87
C TYR A 714 25.10 22.91 0.06
N PHE A 715 26.01 22.10 -0.47
CA PHE A 715 26.67 21.07 0.32
C PHE A 715 27.64 21.61 1.37
N GLU A 716 28.16 22.82 1.22
CA GLU A 716 28.96 23.49 2.26
C GLU A 716 28.08 23.82 3.47
N LYS A 717 26.97 24.53 3.22
CA LYS A 717 26.01 24.96 4.25
C LYS A 717 25.34 23.77 4.95
N ILE A 718 24.96 22.74 4.20
CA ILE A 718 24.36 21.51 4.75
C ILE A 718 25.37 20.73 5.60
N GLN A 719 26.64 20.60 5.17
CA GLN A 719 27.68 19.93 5.96
C GLN A 719 27.95 20.66 7.29
N ALA A 720 27.95 22.00 7.29
CA ALA A 720 28.09 22.79 8.51
C ALA A 720 26.94 22.51 9.52
N VAL A 721 25.70 22.44 9.03
CA VAL A 721 24.52 22.16 9.87
C VAL A 721 24.55 20.75 10.46
N VAL A 722 24.77 19.69 9.66
CA VAL A 722 24.75 18.32 10.21
C VAL A 722 25.92 18.06 11.17
N LYS A 723 27.09 18.66 10.92
CA LYS A 723 28.26 18.58 11.79
C LYS A 723 28.05 19.29 13.13
N LYS A 724 27.29 20.39 13.17
CA LYS A 724 26.93 21.13 14.40
C LYS A 724 26.16 20.26 15.40
N TYR A 725 25.43 19.25 14.93
CA TYR A 725 24.51 18.42 15.73
C TYR A 725 24.91 16.94 15.84
N ASP A 726 26.16 16.59 15.49
CA ASP A 726 26.64 15.20 15.47
C ASP A 726 25.69 14.28 14.68
N ILE A 727 25.41 14.67 13.43
CA ILE A 727 24.57 13.91 12.49
C ILE A 727 25.47 13.41 11.37
N LEU A 728 25.57 12.09 11.22
CA LEU A 728 26.45 11.45 10.23
C LEU A 728 26.02 11.81 8.80
N PHE A 729 26.98 12.10 7.92
CA PHE A 729 26.72 12.36 6.50
C PHE A 729 26.89 11.09 5.68
N ILE A 730 25.80 10.63 5.04
CA ILE A 730 25.81 9.53 4.07
C ILE A 730 25.77 10.10 2.65
N ALA A 731 26.81 9.83 1.87
CA ALA A 731 26.82 10.14 0.43
C ALA A 731 26.28 8.94 -0.37
N ASP A 732 25.21 9.15 -1.12
CA ASP A 732 24.69 8.15 -2.07
C ASP A 732 25.35 8.34 -3.45
N GLU A 733 26.48 7.68 -3.63
CA GLU A 733 27.30 7.71 -4.84
C GLU A 733 26.84 6.68 -5.90
N VAL A 734 25.71 5.98 -5.68
CA VAL A 734 25.21 4.90 -6.55
C VAL A 734 24.98 5.32 -8.00
N ILE A 735 24.76 6.61 -8.30
CA ILE A 735 24.69 7.14 -9.67
C ILE A 735 25.90 8.04 -10.01
N CYS A 736 26.47 8.75 -9.04
CA CYS A 736 27.45 9.81 -9.27
C CYS A 736 28.90 9.32 -9.45
N ALA A 737 29.22 8.11 -8.98
CA ALA A 737 30.57 7.55 -8.99
C ALA A 737 31.13 7.14 -10.36
N PHE A 738 32.42 6.78 -10.33
CA PHE A 738 33.22 6.16 -11.38
C PHE A 738 33.33 6.97 -12.69
N GLY A 739 33.16 8.29 -12.61
CA GLY A 739 33.34 9.21 -13.74
C GLY A 739 32.10 10.02 -14.12
N ARG A 740 30.89 9.63 -13.70
CA ARG A 740 29.61 10.13 -14.26
C ARG A 740 29.50 11.65 -14.36
N LEU A 741 30.01 12.39 -13.36
CA LEU A 741 29.90 13.85 -13.27
C LEU A 741 31.16 14.61 -13.76
N GLY A 742 32.08 13.94 -14.49
CA GLY A 742 33.38 14.49 -14.89
C GLY A 742 34.44 14.46 -13.78
N THR A 743 34.22 13.62 -12.76
CA THR A 743 34.98 13.45 -11.51
C THR A 743 34.85 11.99 -11.07
N MET A 744 35.76 11.46 -10.24
CA MET A 744 35.70 10.05 -9.84
C MET A 744 34.49 9.79 -8.93
N PHE A 745 34.21 10.68 -7.98
CA PHE A 745 33.00 10.68 -7.15
C PHE A 745 32.33 12.05 -7.17
N GLY A 746 31.02 12.10 -6.98
CA GLY A 746 30.30 13.37 -6.79
C GLY A 746 30.78 14.14 -5.55
N CYS A 747 31.28 13.43 -4.54
CA CYS A 747 31.95 13.99 -3.37
C CYS A 747 33.20 14.82 -3.74
N ASP A 748 33.95 14.43 -4.77
CA ASP A 748 35.10 15.22 -5.25
C ASP A 748 34.61 16.53 -5.91
N LYS A 749 33.50 16.46 -6.66
CA LYS A 749 32.92 17.59 -7.40
C LYS A 749 32.28 18.66 -6.51
N TYR A 750 31.62 18.24 -5.44
CA TYR A 750 30.87 19.10 -4.52
C TYR A 750 31.52 19.23 -3.13
N ASN A 751 32.78 18.78 -3.00
CA ASN A 751 33.57 18.81 -1.76
C ASN A 751 32.83 18.23 -0.54
N ILE A 752 32.16 17.09 -0.73
CA ILE A 752 31.43 16.39 0.34
C ILE A 752 32.42 15.55 1.15
N LYS A 753 32.26 15.55 2.47
CA LYS A 753 33.05 14.81 3.47
C LYS A 753 32.15 13.81 4.21
N PRO A 754 31.86 12.65 3.61
CA PRO A 754 30.94 11.68 4.19
C PRO A 754 31.61 10.78 5.24
N ASP A 755 30.83 10.34 6.22
CA ASP A 755 31.19 9.27 7.15
C ASP A 755 30.93 7.87 6.56
N LEU A 756 29.98 7.82 5.62
CA LEU A 756 29.42 6.60 5.03
C LEU A 756 29.13 6.85 3.54
N VAL A 757 29.46 5.90 2.67
CA VAL A 757 29.24 6.03 1.21
C VAL A 757 28.57 4.80 0.65
N SER A 758 27.50 4.97 -0.13
CA SER A 758 26.81 3.89 -0.85
C SER A 758 27.23 3.85 -2.31
N LEU A 759 27.55 2.66 -2.84
CA LEU A 759 28.01 2.43 -4.22
C LEU A 759 27.25 1.25 -4.85
N ALA A 760 26.99 1.31 -6.16
CA ALA A 760 26.51 0.19 -7.00
C ALA A 760 26.63 0.58 -8.49
N LYS A 761 25.76 0.05 -9.36
CA LYS A 761 25.60 0.40 -10.80
C LYS A 761 26.93 0.33 -11.59
N ALA A 762 27.58 1.48 -11.78
CA ALA A 762 28.83 1.59 -12.53
C ALA A 762 29.99 0.85 -11.85
N LEU A 763 29.88 0.50 -10.56
CA LEU A 763 30.85 -0.35 -9.84
C LEU A 763 31.23 -1.64 -10.60
N SER A 764 30.32 -2.24 -11.36
CA SER A 764 30.55 -3.39 -12.24
C SER A 764 30.18 -3.12 -13.71
N SER A 765 29.93 -1.85 -14.07
CA SER A 765 29.20 -1.46 -15.29
C SER A 765 27.88 -2.25 -15.50
N ALA A 766 27.24 -2.70 -14.41
CA ALA A 766 26.09 -3.61 -14.38
C ALA A 766 26.27 -5.01 -15.00
N TYR A 767 27.49 -5.46 -15.32
CA TYR A 767 27.74 -6.83 -15.85
C TYR A 767 27.48 -7.92 -14.79
N MET A 768 27.57 -7.55 -13.50
CA MET A 768 27.21 -8.40 -12.37
C MET A 768 26.53 -7.55 -11.29
N PRO A 769 25.49 -8.07 -10.58
CA PRO A 769 24.94 -7.40 -9.41
C PRO A 769 26.00 -7.25 -8.31
N ILE A 770 26.22 -6.01 -7.89
CA ILE A 770 27.05 -5.64 -6.74
C ILE A 770 26.68 -4.24 -6.23
N GLY A 771 26.73 -4.09 -4.92
CA GLY A 771 26.79 -2.81 -4.23
C GLY A 771 27.82 -2.86 -3.10
N ALA A 772 28.16 -1.70 -2.56
CA ALA A 772 29.09 -1.57 -1.44
C ALA A 772 28.71 -0.40 -0.53
N VAL A 773 29.04 -0.55 0.75
CA VAL A 773 29.05 0.51 1.76
C VAL A 773 30.49 0.72 2.20
N MET A 774 31.03 1.92 2.04
CA MET A 774 32.30 2.34 2.63
C MET A 774 32.05 3.05 3.96
N VAL A 775 32.93 2.79 4.94
CA VAL A 775 32.77 3.23 6.33
C VAL A 775 34.02 3.96 6.83
N SER A 776 33.83 5.13 7.46
CA SER A 776 34.92 5.92 8.06
C SER A 776 35.64 5.18 9.19
N PRO A 777 36.89 5.57 9.54
CA PRO A 777 37.63 5.01 10.68
C PRO A 777 36.87 5.07 12.00
N GLU A 778 36.19 6.19 12.28
CA GLU A 778 35.46 6.43 13.54
C GLU A 778 34.26 5.49 13.68
N VAL A 779 33.41 5.43 12.66
CA VAL A 779 32.25 4.53 12.63
C VAL A 779 32.71 3.07 12.65
N SER A 780 33.78 2.73 11.93
CA SER A 780 34.37 1.39 11.91
C SER A 780 34.89 0.95 13.28
N GLU A 781 35.55 1.82 14.04
CA GLU A 781 36.13 1.46 15.34
C GLU A 781 35.04 1.22 16.40
N VAL A 782 34.00 2.07 16.41
CA VAL A 782 32.83 1.88 17.28
C VAL A 782 32.09 0.57 16.95
N ILE A 783 31.93 0.24 15.66
CA ILE A 783 31.36 -1.05 15.23
C ILE A 783 32.22 -2.21 15.73
N TYR A 784 33.55 -2.14 15.53
CA TYR A 784 34.49 -3.19 15.92
C TYR A 784 34.48 -3.42 17.43
N SER A 785 34.68 -2.35 18.21
CA SER A 785 34.63 -2.36 19.68
C SER A 785 33.34 -2.96 20.22
N GLN A 786 32.17 -2.60 19.67
CA GLN A 786 30.90 -3.18 20.10
C GLN A 786 30.72 -4.64 19.65
N SER A 787 31.20 -5.00 18.45
CA SER A 787 31.14 -6.40 17.97
C SER A 787 31.97 -7.35 18.83
N ASN A 788 33.10 -6.88 19.37
CA ASN A 788 33.92 -7.63 20.32
C ASN A 788 33.16 -7.87 21.64
N LYS A 789 32.44 -6.87 22.16
CA LYS A 789 31.60 -7.02 23.38
C LYS A 789 30.40 -7.96 23.18
N LEU A 790 29.86 -8.03 21.96
CA LEU A 790 28.72 -8.89 21.60
C LEU A 790 29.13 -10.26 21.02
N GLY A 791 30.43 -10.52 20.85
CA GLY A 791 30.98 -11.73 20.24
C GLY A 791 30.77 -11.88 18.72
N SER A 792 29.99 -11.00 18.07
CA SER A 792 29.88 -10.95 16.61
C SER A 792 29.30 -9.63 16.10
N PHE A 793 29.52 -9.34 14.81
CA PHE A 793 28.73 -8.39 14.04
C PHE A 793 27.69 -9.16 13.21
N SER A 794 26.42 -9.16 13.65
CA SER A 794 25.36 -10.01 13.08
C SER A 794 24.62 -9.38 11.89
N HIS A 795 25.34 -8.99 10.83
CA HIS A 795 24.75 -8.54 9.55
C HIS A 795 25.56 -9.03 8.35
N GLY A 796 24.87 -9.36 7.26
CA GLY A 796 25.43 -9.98 6.06
C GLY A 796 24.35 -10.53 5.14
N PHE A 797 24.61 -10.57 3.83
CA PHE A 797 23.77 -11.23 2.83
C PHE A 797 24.50 -12.46 2.27
N THR A 798 23.78 -13.50 1.82
CA THR A 798 24.36 -14.76 1.30
C THR A 798 25.44 -14.53 0.23
N TYR A 799 25.23 -13.53 -0.62
CA TYR A 799 26.11 -13.15 -1.72
C TYR A 799 26.98 -11.91 -1.44
N SER A 800 27.05 -11.43 -0.19
CA SER A 800 27.95 -10.33 0.20
C SER A 800 29.40 -10.64 -0.21
N GLY A 801 29.93 -9.87 -1.15
CA GLY A 801 31.30 -10.03 -1.66
C GLY A 801 31.47 -11.20 -2.63
N HIS A 802 30.41 -11.56 -3.37
CA HIS A 802 30.40 -12.66 -4.35
C HIS A 802 31.62 -12.60 -5.29
N PRO A 803 32.43 -13.68 -5.39
CA PRO A 803 33.75 -13.62 -6.04
C PRO A 803 33.69 -13.14 -7.50
N VAL A 804 32.71 -13.63 -8.27
CA VAL A 804 32.51 -13.25 -9.68
C VAL A 804 32.16 -11.76 -9.82
N SER A 805 31.22 -11.26 -9.02
CA SER A 805 30.85 -9.83 -9.03
C SER A 805 32.01 -8.93 -8.62
N CYS A 806 32.81 -9.37 -7.65
CA CYS A 806 34.01 -8.64 -7.23
C CYS A 806 35.09 -8.63 -8.32
N ALA A 807 35.34 -9.74 -9.00
CA ALA A 807 36.31 -9.80 -10.10
C ALA A 807 35.92 -8.90 -11.29
N VAL A 808 34.63 -8.88 -11.65
CA VAL A 808 34.08 -7.99 -12.69
C VAL A 808 34.17 -6.52 -12.28
N ALA A 809 33.90 -6.19 -11.01
CA ALA A 809 34.05 -4.83 -10.50
C ALA A 809 35.51 -4.35 -10.50
N ILE A 810 36.46 -5.19 -10.06
CA ILE A 810 37.91 -4.91 -10.16
C ILE A 810 38.30 -4.61 -11.61
N GLU A 811 37.83 -5.40 -12.57
CA GLU A 811 38.14 -5.20 -13.98
C GLU A 811 37.51 -3.92 -14.55
N ALA A 812 36.30 -3.55 -14.11
CA ALA A 812 35.69 -2.27 -14.45
C ALA A 812 36.51 -1.09 -13.90
N LEU A 813 36.96 -1.15 -12.64
CA LEU A 813 37.81 -0.12 -12.03
C LEU A 813 39.16 0.03 -12.76
N LYS A 814 39.79 -1.07 -13.18
CA LYS A 814 40.98 -1.04 -14.06
C LYS A 814 40.68 -0.34 -15.37
N LEU A 815 39.60 -0.73 -16.06
CA LEU A 815 39.20 -0.12 -17.34
C LEU A 815 38.92 1.38 -17.21
N TYR A 816 38.34 1.83 -16.10
CA TYR A 816 38.14 3.26 -15.83
C TYR A 816 39.46 4.03 -15.65
N LYS A 817 40.46 3.40 -15.02
CA LYS A 817 41.80 3.97 -14.84
C LYS A 817 42.61 3.97 -16.15
N GLU A 818 42.69 2.82 -16.83
CA GLU A 818 43.43 2.61 -18.08
C GLU A 818 42.91 3.50 -19.23
N ARG A 819 41.59 3.64 -19.36
CA ARG A 819 40.96 4.47 -20.40
C ARG A 819 40.80 5.94 -19.99
N ASN A 820 41.35 6.33 -18.83
CA ASN A 820 41.20 7.64 -18.20
C ASN A 820 39.76 8.18 -18.30
N ILE A 821 38.79 7.40 -17.79
CA ILE A 821 37.38 7.61 -18.09
C ILE A 821 36.85 8.95 -17.59
N VAL A 822 37.42 9.48 -16.50
CA VAL A 822 37.11 10.81 -15.97
C VAL A 822 37.41 11.89 -17.01
N GLU A 823 38.55 11.81 -17.70
CA GLU A 823 38.95 12.78 -18.73
C GLU A 823 38.19 12.56 -20.05
N LYS A 824 37.86 11.31 -20.38
CA LYS A 824 36.91 11.05 -21.48
C LYS A 824 35.54 11.68 -21.20
N VAL A 825 35.00 11.52 -19.99
CA VAL A 825 33.72 12.15 -19.61
C VAL A 825 33.83 13.67 -19.65
N LYS A 826 34.88 14.28 -19.08
CA LYS A 826 35.07 15.74 -19.17
C LYS A 826 35.08 16.25 -20.61
N SER A 827 35.86 15.62 -21.50
CA SER A 827 36.01 16.10 -22.88
C SER A 827 34.74 15.96 -23.73
N ILE A 828 33.91 14.94 -23.49
CA ILE A 828 32.61 14.80 -24.19
C ILE A 828 31.46 15.62 -23.54
N SER A 829 31.59 16.00 -22.26
CA SER A 829 30.50 16.62 -21.50
C SER A 829 29.98 17.94 -22.07
N PRO A 830 30.81 18.93 -22.51
CA PRO A 830 30.31 20.16 -23.13
C PRO A 830 29.44 19.86 -24.37
N ARG A 831 29.90 18.99 -25.27
CA ARG A 831 29.15 18.62 -26.49
C ARG A 831 27.76 18.04 -26.14
N PHE A 832 27.68 17.18 -25.13
CA PHE A 832 26.43 16.58 -24.67
C PHE A 832 25.53 17.58 -23.93
N GLN A 833 26.07 18.37 -23.01
CA GLN A 833 25.32 19.33 -22.20
C GLN A 833 24.83 20.51 -23.04
N ASP A 834 25.73 21.18 -23.77
CA ASP A 834 25.44 22.41 -24.49
C ASP A 834 24.61 22.13 -25.74
N GLY A 835 24.90 21.02 -26.43
CA GLY A 835 24.13 20.56 -27.59
C GLY A 835 22.69 20.10 -27.28
N LEU A 836 22.39 19.75 -26.02
CA LEU A 836 21.01 19.52 -25.56
C LEU A 836 20.40 20.80 -24.99
N LYS A 837 21.16 21.62 -24.26
CA LYS A 837 20.71 22.92 -23.74
C LYS A 837 20.40 23.93 -24.83
N SER A 838 20.90 23.77 -26.06
CA SER A 838 20.47 24.58 -27.22
C SER A 838 18.97 24.48 -27.51
N PHE A 839 18.27 23.45 -27.00
CA PHE A 839 16.82 23.33 -27.12
C PHE A 839 16.03 24.07 -26.02
N SER A 840 16.68 24.77 -25.10
CA SER A 840 16.01 25.51 -24.00
C SER A 840 15.09 26.63 -24.50
N ASP A 841 15.31 27.12 -25.73
CA ASP A 841 14.42 28.10 -26.36
C ASP A 841 13.07 27.53 -26.81
N SER A 842 12.93 26.20 -26.90
CA SER A 842 11.67 25.53 -27.27
C SER A 842 10.48 25.94 -26.36
N PRO A 843 9.31 26.28 -26.91
CA PRO A 843 8.15 26.79 -26.15
C PRO A 843 7.45 25.74 -25.27
N ILE A 844 7.96 24.51 -25.19
CA ILE A 844 7.44 23.44 -24.31
C ILE A 844 8.46 22.99 -23.25
N VAL A 845 9.66 23.59 -23.24
CA VAL A 845 10.74 23.27 -22.31
C VAL A 845 10.78 24.32 -21.20
N GLY A 846 10.62 23.89 -19.95
CA GLY A 846 10.79 24.74 -18.78
C GLY A 846 12.25 24.83 -18.33
N GLU A 847 12.97 23.69 -18.32
CA GLU A 847 14.37 23.63 -17.91
C GLU A 847 15.13 22.48 -18.62
N ILE A 848 16.40 22.71 -18.95
CA ILE A 848 17.37 21.67 -19.32
C ILE A 848 18.58 21.76 -18.38
N ARG A 849 18.71 20.80 -17.46
CA ARG A 849 19.67 20.83 -16.35
C ARG A 849 20.52 19.56 -16.31
N GLY A 850 21.78 19.68 -15.91
CA GLY A 850 22.72 18.57 -15.92
C GLY A 850 24.17 18.98 -15.77
N THR A 851 25.03 17.98 -15.58
CA THR A 851 26.49 18.12 -15.50
C THR A 851 27.15 16.78 -15.83
N GLY A 852 28.37 16.77 -16.39
CA GLY A 852 28.99 15.51 -16.85
C GLY A 852 28.15 14.82 -17.93
N LEU A 853 28.06 13.49 -17.87
CA LEU A 853 27.12 12.68 -18.66
C LEU A 853 25.86 12.31 -17.87
N ILE A 854 25.20 13.29 -17.25
CA ILE A 854 23.82 13.17 -16.76
C ILE A 854 23.05 14.48 -17.06
N LEU A 855 21.84 14.37 -17.61
CA LEU A 855 20.98 15.50 -17.99
C LEU A 855 19.50 15.15 -17.83
N GLY A 856 18.71 16.12 -17.38
CA GLY A 856 17.26 16.08 -17.34
C GLY A 856 16.65 17.30 -18.06
N THR A 857 15.61 17.04 -18.85
CA THR A 857 14.71 18.07 -19.41
C THR A 857 13.37 17.98 -18.70
N GLU A 858 12.78 19.12 -18.37
CA GLU A 858 11.43 19.19 -17.81
C GLU A 858 10.51 19.99 -18.73
N PHE A 859 9.44 19.36 -19.23
CA PHE A 859 8.46 20.03 -20.07
C PHE A 859 7.37 20.70 -19.21
N THR A 860 7.10 21.97 -19.47
CA THR A 860 6.01 22.73 -18.85
C THR A 860 5.37 23.68 -19.86
N ASP A 861 4.14 24.10 -19.58
CA ASP A 861 3.54 25.19 -20.32
C ASP A 861 4.19 26.53 -19.93
N ASN A 862 4.19 27.49 -20.85
CA ASN A 862 4.72 28.86 -20.70
C ASN A 862 6.17 28.96 -20.16
N LYS A 863 6.93 27.85 -20.16
CA LYS A 863 8.23 27.66 -19.46
C LYS A 863 8.21 27.86 -17.95
N SER A 864 7.02 27.98 -17.34
CA SER A 864 6.86 28.21 -15.89
C SER A 864 7.08 26.89 -15.13
N PRO A 865 7.75 26.90 -13.96
CA PRO A 865 7.79 25.71 -13.09
C PRO A 865 6.40 25.38 -12.51
N ASN A 866 5.49 26.36 -12.46
CA ASN A 866 4.17 26.27 -11.84
C ASN A 866 3.05 25.89 -12.83
N ASP A 867 3.35 25.83 -14.14
CA ASP A 867 2.38 25.56 -15.21
C ASP A 867 2.62 24.17 -15.84
N PRO A 868 2.34 23.04 -15.15
CA PRO A 868 2.49 21.72 -15.76
C PRO A 868 1.47 21.53 -16.90
N PHE A 869 1.84 20.78 -17.95
CA PHE A 869 0.91 20.44 -19.02
C PHE A 869 -0.29 19.61 -18.50
N PRO A 870 -1.50 19.79 -19.08
CA PRO A 870 -2.67 19.01 -18.69
C PRO A 870 -2.42 17.49 -18.83
N PRO A 871 -2.70 16.68 -17.79
CA PRO A 871 -2.17 15.31 -17.73
C PRO A 871 -2.82 14.28 -18.68
N GLU A 872 -3.77 14.71 -19.50
CA GLU A 872 -4.40 13.93 -20.56
C GLU A 872 -3.81 14.16 -21.96
N TRP A 873 -2.89 15.12 -22.13
CA TRP A 873 -2.35 15.54 -23.44
C TRP A 873 -1.43 14.53 -24.14
N GLY A 874 -0.92 13.53 -23.42
CA GLY A 874 -0.12 12.43 -23.98
C GLY A 874 -0.94 11.32 -24.67
N LYS A 875 -2.27 11.46 -24.80
CA LYS A 875 -3.13 10.43 -25.41
C LYS A 875 -2.97 10.39 -26.94
N PHE A 876 -2.81 9.17 -27.46
CA PHE A 876 -2.63 8.86 -28.89
C PHE A 876 -3.92 8.46 -29.61
N PHE A 877 -5.04 8.36 -28.89
CA PHE A 877 -6.31 7.81 -29.41
C PHE A 877 -7.28 8.88 -29.92
N SER A 878 -8.14 8.48 -30.87
CA SER A 878 -9.16 9.36 -31.47
C SER A 878 -10.31 9.68 -30.52
N LEU A 879 -11.05 10.76 -30.84
CA LEU A 879 -12.23 11.24 -30.11
C LEU A 879 -13.29 10.17 -29.82
N LEU A 880 -13.44 9.17 -30.69
CA LEU A 880 -14.41 8.08 -30.51
C LEU A 880 -14.01 7.15 -29.34
N THR A 881 -12.71 6.86 -29.22
CA THR A 881 -12.13 6.08 -28.12
C THR A 881 -12.21 6.81 -26.77
N LEU A 882 -12.08 8.14 -26.79
CA LEU A 882 -12.16 8.99 -25.61
C LEU A 882 -13.55 8.95 -24.94
N PHE A 883 -14.62 8.65 -25.67
CA PHE A 883 -15.96 8.54 -25.09
C PHE A 883 -16.13 7.23 -24.28
N LEU A 884 -15.63 6.11 -24.82
CA LEU A 884 -15.68 4.80 -24.15
C LEU A 884 -14.71 4.72 -22.95
N LEU A 885 -13.49 5.24 -23.09
CA LEU A 885 -12.49 5.27 -22.00
C LEU A 885 -12.88 6.20 -20.85
N ARG A 886 -13.86 7.10 -21.02
CA ARG A 886 -14.32 8.02 -19.97
C ARG A 886 -14.99 7.31 -18.79
N LEU A 887 -15.49 6.08 -19.00
CA LEU A 887 -16.08 5.23 -17.98
C LEU A 887 -15.07 4.40 -17.19
N LEU A 888 -13.81 4.32 -17.63
CA LEU A 888 -12.72 3.57 -16.97
C LEU A 888 -11.72 4.52 -16.28
N SER A 889 -12.24 5.59 -15.67
CA SER A 889 -11.44 6.70 -15.12
C SER A 889 -10.76 6.35 -13.79
N THR A 890 -9.59 5.71 -13.84
CA THR A 890 -8.72 5.57 -12.66
C THR A 890 -7.23 5.76 -13.02
N TYR A 891 -6.70 6.94 -12.71
CA TYR A 891 -5.28 7.23 -12.45
C TYR A 891 -4.20 6.78 -13.47
N TYR A 892 -4.35 7.09 -14.77
CA TYR A 892 -3.21 7.09 -15.71
C TYR A 892 -3.06 8.43 -16.45
N PHE A 893 -2.09 9.22 -15.98
CA PHE A 893 -1.77 10.57 -16.43
C PHE A 893 -0.75 10.49 -17.59
N THR A 894 -1.22 10.16 -18.79
CA THR A 894 -0.40 10.17 -20.03
C THR A 894 -0.04 11.60 -20.41
N ARG A 895 1.21 12.01 -20.20
CA ARG A 895 1.65 13.41 -20.34
C ARG A 895 2.43 13.70 -21.63
N VAL A 896 2.84 14.96 -21.83
CA VAL A 896 3.61 15.40 -23.00
C VAL A 896 4.95 14.65 -23.09
N GLY A 897 5.62 14.41 -21.95
CA GLY A 897 6.83 13.58 -21.90
C GLY A 897 6.64 12.13 -22.39
N THR A 898 5.44 11.56 -22.26
CA THR A 898 5.12 10.22 -22.80
C THR A 898 5.10 10.21 -24.33
N TYR A 899 4.51 11.24 -24.95
CA TYR A 899 4.53 11.39 -26.41
C TYR A 899 5.96 11.64 -26.92
N PHE A 900 6.75 12.46 -26.23
CA PHE A 900 8.15 12.70 -26.56
C PHE A 900 8.97 11.40 -26.59
N GLY A 901 8.84 10.57 -25.54
CA GLY A 901 9.52 9.27 -25.47
C GLY A 901 9.18 8.35 -26.65
N ALA A 902 7.90 8.30 -27.06
CA ALA A 902 7.48 7.53 -28.23
C ALA A 902 8.08 8.06 -29.55
N GLN A 903 8.26 9.38 -29.70
CA GLN A 903 8.96 9.93 -30.87
C GLN A 903 10.47 9.65 -30.83
N CYS A 904 11.11 9.64 -29.66
CA CYS A 904 12.49 9.17 -29.52
C CYS A 904 12.63 7.70 -29.95
N GLU A 905 11.75 6.82 -29.46
CA GLU A 905 11.77 5.39 -29.78
C GLU A 905 11.54 5.13 -31.27
N LYS A 906 10.61 5.87 -31.90
CA LYS A 906 10.38 5.87 -33.35
C LYS A 906 11.61 6.29 -34.15
N HIS A 907 12.44 7.17 -33.59
CA HIS A 907 13.73 7.57 -34.17
C HIS A 907 14.91 6.69 -33.71
N GLY A 908 14.68 5.61 -32.96
CA GLY A 908 15.74 4.72 -32.48
C GLY A 908 16.60 5.35 -31.39
N LEU A 909 15.99 6.05 -30.44
CA LEU A 909 16.60 6.61 -29.23
C LEU A 909 15.75 6.19 -28.01
N LEU A 910 16.34 5.55 -27.02
CA LEU A 910 15.66 5.25 -25.75
C LEU A 910 16.04 6.32 -24.72
N VAL A 911 15.02 6.90 -24.06
CA VAL A 911 15.14 7.91 -23.00
C VAL A 911 14.31 7.48 -21.78
N ARG A 912 14.67 7.92 -20.57
CA ARG A 912 13.78 7.70 -19.41
C ARG A 912 12.69 8.77 -19.37
N VAL A 913 11.43 8.36 -19.35
CA VAL A 913 10.28 9.25 -19.11
C VAL A 913 9.80 9.08 -17.67
N ALA A 914 9.54 10.19 -16.97
CA ALA A 914 8.82 10.21 -15.70
C ALA A 914 7.84 11.41 -15.68
N GLY A 915 6.62 11.19 -16.16
CA GLY A 915 5.67 12.27 -16.43
C GLY A 915 6.20 13.17 -17.56
N ASP A 916 6.46 14.44 -17.25
CA ASP A 916 7.06 15.42 -18.17
C ASP A 916 8.57 15.61 -17.97
N ASN A 917 9.19 14.84 -17.06
CA ASN A 917 10.63 14.86 -16.87
C ASN A 917 11.29 13.75 -17.72
N ILE A 918 12.17 14.15 -18.64
CA ILE A 918 12.96 13.26 -19.50
C ILE A 918 14.38 13.21 -18.95
N MET A 919 14.94 12.02 -18.75
CA MET A 919 16.30 11.87 -18.20
C MET A 919 17.19 11.01 -19.11
N MET A 920 18.45 11.41 -19.19
CA MET A 920 19.50 10.78 -19.99
C MET A 920 20.83 10.73 -19.22
N SER A 921 21.55 9.62 -19.35
CA SER A 921 22.86 9.35 -18.79
C SER A 921 23.63 8.30 -19.62
N PRO A 922 24.07 8.63 -20.85
CA PRO A 922 24.63 7.66 -21.79
C PRO A 922 25.92 7.00 -21.25
N PRO A 923 26.37 5.86 -21.81
CA PRO A 923 27.61 5.20 -21.40
C PRO A 923 28.82 6.14 -21.48
N PHE A 924 29.79 5.98 -20.57
CA PHE A 924 31.02 6.80 -20.56
C PHE A 924 31.89 6.58 -21.82
N ILE A 925 31.65 5.49 -22.55
CA ILE A 925 32.31 5.18 -23.81
C ILE A 925 31.74 5.93 -25.02
N ILE A 926 30.62 6.66 -24.89
CA ILE A 926 29.96 7.37 -26.00
C ILE A 926 30.94 8.29 -26.76
N THR A 927 30.82 8.32 -28.08
CA THR A 927 31.64 9.09 -29.01
C THR A 927 31.01 10.45 -29.34
N PRO A 928 31.79 11.44 -29.85
CA PRO A 928 31.25 12.69 -30.38
C PRO A 928 30.13 12.50 -31.42
N GLN A 929 30.27 11.48 -32.27
CA GLN A 929 29.33 11.15 -33.33
C GLN A 929 28.02 10.55 -32.79
N GLU A 930 28.08 9.67 -31.79
CA GLU A 930 26.89 9.17 -31.09
C GLU A 930 26.18 10.28 -30.30
N VAL A 931 26.92 11.26 -29.77
CA VAL A 931 26.33 12.46 -29.15
C VAL A 931 25.62 13.34 -30.18
N ASP A 932 26.19 13.52 -31.38
CA ASP A 932 25.51 14.23 -32.47
C ASP A 932 24.25 13.48 -32.94
N GLU A 933 24.31 12.15 -33.01
CA GLU A 933 23.16 11.29 -33.31
C GLU A 933 22.05 11.46 -32.26
N LEU A 934 22.41 11.46 -30.97
CA LEU A 934 21.51 11.70 -29.84
C LEU A 934 20.83 13.06 -29.96
N ILE A 935 21.59 14.14 -30.13
CA ILE A 935 21.09 15.52 -30.28
C ILE A 935 20.15 15.62 -31.51
N SER A 936 20.51 15.00 -32.63
CA SER A 936 19.69 14.98 -33.85
C SER A 936 18.36 14.24 -33.65
N LYS A 937 18.37 13.08 -32.97
CA LYS A 937 17.16 12.30 -32.66
C LYS A 937 16.28 13.00 -31.64
N TYR A 938 16.89 13.59 -30.60
CA TYR A 938 16.21 14.40 -29.58
C TYR A 938 15.49 15.60 -30.21
N GLY A 939 16.17 16.38 -31.07
CA GLY A 939 15.57 17.55 -31.72
C GLY A 939 14.40 17.21 -32.65
N LYS A 940 14.46 16.07 -33.35
CA LYS A 940 13.34 15.55 -34.17
C LYS A 940 12.13 15.18 -33.31
N ALA A 941 12.36 14.46 -32.21
CA ALA A 941 11.31 14.12 -31.25
C ALA A 941 10.70 15.36 -30.58
N LEU A 942 11.52 16.36 -30.25
CA LEU A 942 11.09 17.63 -29.66
C LEU A 942 10.18 18.40 -30.62
N LYS A 943 10.58 18.57 -31.88
CA LYS A 943 9.78 19.27 -32.89
C LYS A 943 8.41 18.60 -33.09
N ALA A 944 8.37 17.27 -33.23
CA ALA A 944 7.11 16.53 -33.33
C ALA A 944 6.23 16.66 -32.08
N THR A 945 6.83 16.86 -30.90
CA THR A 945 6.13 17.10 -29.63
C THR A 945 5.60 18.53 -29.54
N GLU A 946 6.36 19.53 -29.98
CA GLU A 946 5.87 20.91 -30.10
C GLU A 946 4.67 21.01 -31.06
N GLU A 947 4.75 20.35 -32.22
CA GLU A 947 3.66 20.30 -33.19
C GLU A 947 2.40 19.71 -32.56
N ARG A 948 2.54 18.59 -31.81
CA ARG A 948 1.44 17.98 -31.06
C ARG A 948 0.87 18.89 -29.94
N VAL A 949 1.71 19.61 -29.21
CA VAL A 949 1.25 20.58 -28.18
C VAL A 949 0.52 21.77 -28.84
N LYS A 950 0.98 22.24 -30.00
CA LYS A 950 0.31 23.29 -30.79
C LYS A 950 -1.06 22.83 -31.28
N GLU A 951 -1.20 21.58 -31.74
CA GLU A 951 -2.51 20.98 -32.07
C GLU A 951 -3.45 20.99 -30.87
N LEU A 952 -3.03 20.47 -29.71
CA LEU A 952 -3.86 20.32 -28.52
C LEU A 952 -4.33 21.68 -27.97
N LYS A 953 -3.43 22.67 -27.92
CA LYS A 953 -3.79 24.07 -27.62
C LYS A 953 -4.80 24.65 -28.60
N SER A 954 -4.72 24.30 -29.89
CA SER A 954 -5.68 24.75 -30.91
C SER A 954 -7.05 24.07 -30.79
N GLN A 955 -7.11 22.87 -30.20
CA GLN A 955 -8.35 22.13 -29.96
C GLN A 955 -9.08 22.65 -28.72
N GLN A 956 -8.36 22.95 -27.62
CA GLN A 956 -8.97 23.59 -26.45
C GLN A 956 -9.51 24.99 -26.75
N LYS A 957 -8.91 25.75 -27.68
CA LYS A 957 -9.45 27.05 -28.15
C LYS A 957 -10.67 26.93 -29.09
N LYS A 958 -11.18 25.72 -29.32
CA LYS A 958 -12.37 25.40 -30.13
C LYS A 958 -13.40 24.59 -29.32
N GLN A 959 -13.41 24.78 -28.00
CA GLN A 959 -14.36 24.22 -27.02
C GLN A 959 -14.75 25.33 -26.03
#